data_AF-A0A6B8KD04-F1
#
_entry.id   AF-A0A6B8KD04-F1
#
_cell.length_a   1.000
_cell.length_b   1.000
_cell.length_c   1.000
_cell.angle_alpha   90.00
_cell.angle_beta   90.00
_cell.angle_gamma   90.00
#
_symmetry.space_group_name_H-M   'P 1'
#
loop_
_entity.id
_entity.type
_entity.pdbx_description
1 polymer ?
#
loop_
_entity_poly.entity_id
_entity_poly.type
_entity_poly.pdbx_seq_one_letter_code
_entity_poly.pdbx_strand_id
1 'polypeptide(L)'
;MRFDEQSSRRVLLTIALGGLISGVAAEAAGLPDVGRLAAALGAAPVLAHIAVSILAELRRGRAGVDVIALISIAGALALGETLAGVIVAVMYEGGNMLEGFAVGRAQRDLKALVDRAPRVAHRKRGDEIEDVPVEKVAAGDLVMVRAGEVVPTDGLILSPGALIDEAALTGEPIPVPRRAGELVRSGTVNAGAAFEMQASATAGESAYSGIVRMATAAQAAKAPFMRAADRYALLLLPVTLIVAGAAWVLSGDPIRALAVFVAATPCPLILAAPAAFIGGTSQAARRGILVKGGGPIEALARVKTVMFDKTGTLTVGGARLIAVETAPGTDPDEALRLAASIEQASHHVVGAAIVDAARSKGLPLSAPQDVRETLGSGLEGLVDGKRVAVGSPQMVAGEAPLEDWAQRAVRRASWRSALTVLVASDSRIVAALLFADELRRETPRTIQALRNVGARRIVMVTGDRAEPAETIADALDIDAVLAQRAPNEKVDAVVAERLAAPTLMVGDGVNDAPALAAADVGMAMGARGASASSEAADVVILVDRLDRVPEAMAIARRTEAIALQSIFTGMSLSGATMIAAAFGYVTPVSGALIQELIDVAVILNALRALGPQSVFDRPPMPEAATELLRQEHEKIEEALERLRNIADALDGADAASADSLISEAERIVSSVVVDHEKRDEAVVYPGVGGFLQDSHGLSAMSGAHREIQHQARLLGRLSKGLGKENPEPHVVRDAQHIIETIVALVRIHNAQEEDIYQHAATPSAGRAPPGAPAKAGDGPASQTSEIERAMFPPKSRRPVWLATAVSAVLMIAGGALYWSLSRFGGSTGDFMRSVDWEATIEAPPTEQAVATVPGVVAAVDCDVGRHVDAGQACAALDRRPYELLAKRAEAALAEARLRLGEARRQLEHSRAGASTKKSGGIAEKRLDAAQQRTADREADVELALAALRSARDNLAATTIRAPIAGAVIARDAEMGDHVNPGRLLFTFGADVQDVKIVAQVSNRAIEQFRVGDRVSFVLDTDGKNRLHGTVTQISLRPESPAKYDLTITTKELAPTKSSAGRVKIRIARDGADR
;
A
#
# COMPACT_ATOMS: atom_id res chain seq x y z
N MET A 1 -30.62 -27.04 14.29
CA MET A 1 -29.52 -26.36 15.01
C MET A 1 -28.24 -26.58 14.23
N ARG A 2 -27.47 -25.52 13.91
CA ARG A 2 -26.03 -25.67 13.70
C ARG A 2 -25.42 -25.66 15.10
N PHE A 3 -24.75 -26.73 15.52
CA PHE A 3 -23.85 -26.61 16.66
C PHE A 3 -22.71 -25.67 16.25
N ASP A 4 -22.32 -24.78 17.15
CA ASP A 4 -21.12 -23.98 16.94
C ASP A 4 -19.91 -24.92 16.88
N GLU A 5 -19.08 -24.75 15.86
CA GLU A 5 -17.93 -25.61 15.62
C GLU A 5 -16.87 -25.42 16.71
N GLN A 6 -16.72 -24.19 17.25
CA GLN A 6 -15.85 -23.97 18.41
C GLN A 6 -16.40 -24.66 19.67
N SER A 7 -17.70 -24.56 19.94
CA SER A 7 -18.34 -25.29 21.05
C SER A 7 -18.13 -26.80 20.93
N SER A 8 -18.23 -27.35 19.71
CA SER A 8 -18.01 -28.77 19.43
C SER A 8 -16.58 -29.21 19.71
N ARG A 9 -15.57 -28.48 19.21
CA ARG A 9 -14.14 -28.74 19.47
C ARG A 9 -13.77 -28.58 20.94
N ARG A 10 -14.34 -27.58 21.64
CA ARG A 10 -14.15 -27.40 23.09
C ARG A 10 -14.67 -28.61 23.89
N VAL A 11 -15.82 -29.18 23.52
CA VAL A 11 -16.35 -30.41 24.15
C VAL A 11 -15.44 -31.62 23.89
N LEU A 12 -14.92 -31.76 22.67
CA LEU A 12 -13.98 -32.84 22.34
C LEU A 12 -12.66 -32.69 23.14
N LEU A 13 -12.12 -31.49 23.24
CA LEU A 13 -10.94 -31.19 24.05
C LEU A 13 -11.16 -31.48 25.54
N THR A 14 -12.31 -31.13 26.12
CA THR A 14 -12.60 -31.46 27.53
C THR A 14 -12.79 -32.96 27.78
N ILE A 15 -13.30 -33.72 26.80
CA ILE A 15 -13.38 -35.18 26.87
C ILE A 15 -11.97 -35.81 26.80
N ALA A 16 -11.12 -35.36 25.88
CA ALA A 16 -9.75 -35.84 25.76
C ALA A 16 -8.90 -35.50 27.00
N LEU A 17 -9.00 -34.27 27.51
CA LEU A 17 -8.37 -33.88 28.79
C LEU A 17 -8.91 -34.69 29.97
N GLY A 18 -10.22 -34.94 30.02
CA GLY A 18 -10.83 -35.79 31.04
C GLY A 18 -10.27 -37.22 31.03
N GLY A 19 -10.14 -37.83 29.84
CA GLY A 19 -9.55 -39.15 29.66
C GLY A 19 -8.05 -39.20 29.98
N LEU A 20 -7.29 -38.15 29.65
CA LEU A 20 -5.88 -38.01 30.02
C LEU A 20 -5.70 -37.91 31.55
N ILE A 21 -6.43 -37.02 32.20
CA ILE A 21 -6.33 -36.78 33.66
C ILE A 21 -6.76 -38.04 34.43
N SER A 22 -7.89 -38.65 34.07
CA SER A 22 -8.37 -39.88 34.72
C SER A 22 -7.49 -41.10 34.39
N GLY A 23 -6.92 -41.15 33.18
CA GLY A 23 -5.93 -42.15 32.78
C GLY A 23 -4.69 -42.14 33.67
N VAL A 24 -4.02 -40.99 33.76
CA VAL A 24 -2.82 -40.79 34.59
C VAL A 24 -3.13 -40.95 36.08
N ALA A 25 -4.30 -40.48 36.56
CA ALA A 25 -4.68 -40.65 37.95
C ALA A 25 -4.94 -42.12 38.33
N ALA A 26 -5.54 -42.91 37.45
CA ALA A 26 -5.73 -44.35 37.67
C ALA A 26 -4.40 -45.13 37.59
N GLU A 27 -3.51 -44.76 36.68
CA GLU A 27 -2.15 -45.34 36.61
C GLU A 27 -1.34 -45.04 37.89
N ALA A 28 -1.36 -43.79 38.36
CA ALA A 28 -0.74 -43.39 39.64
C ALA A 28 -1.38 -44.05 40.88
N ALA A 29 -2.66 -44.44 40.79
CA ALA A 29 -3.36 -45.22 41.81
C ALA A 29 -3.11 -46.74 41.74
N GLY A 30 -2.26 -47.21 40.82
CA GLY A 30 -1.96 -48.64 40.63
C GLY A 30 -3.05 -49.43 39.89
N LEU A 31 -3.90 -48.75 39.11
CA LEU A 31 -5.01 -49.33 38.33
C LEU A 31 -4.77 -49.16 36.82
N PRO A 32 -3.71 -49.77 36.23
CA PRO A 32 -3.30 -49.51 34.85
C PRO A 32 -4.35 -49.90 33.81
N ASP A 33 -5.20 -50.91 34.06
CA ASP A 33 -6.27 -51.28 33.14
C ASP A 33 -7.39 -50.24 33.10
N VAL A 34 -7.71 -49.63 34.25
CA VAL A 34 -8.64 -48.50 34.33
C VAL A 34 -8.01 -47.27 33.66
N GLY A 35 -6.71 -47.04 33.85
CA GLY A 35 -5.98 -45.95 33.20
C GLY A 35 -5.99 -46.06 31.68
N ARG A 36 -5.69 -47.24 31.13
CA ARG A 36 -5.73 -47.51 29.68
C ARG A 36 -7.14 -47.36 29.11
N LEU A 37 -8.16 -47.87 29.81
CA LEU A 37 -9.56 -47.70 29.40
C LEU A 37 -10.00 -46.23 29.40
N ALA A 38 -9.64 -45.45 30.44
CA ALA A 38 -9.97 -44.03 30.53
C ALA A 38 -9.29 -43.19 29.42
N ALA A 39 -8.01 -43.46 29.15
CA ALA A 39 -7.29 -42.84 28.05
C ALA A 39 -7.92 -43.17 26.69
N ALA A 40 -8.25 -44.45 26.45
CA ALA A 40 -8.91 -44.87 25.21
C ALA A 40 -10.29 -44.21 25.01
N LEU A 41 -11.09 -44.09 26.09
CA LEU A 41 -12.40 -43.41 26.06
C LEU A 41 -12.28 -41.89 25.84
N GLY A 42 -11.18 -41.26 26.27
CA GLY A 42 -10.88 -39.86 25.93
C GLY A 42 -10.45 -39.65 24.47
N ALA A 43 -9.67 -40.59 23.92
CA ALA A 43 -9.14 -40.51 22.57
C ALA A 43 -10.16 -40.87 21.47
N ALA A 44 -11.01 -41.88 21.71
CA ALA A 44 -11.91 -42.42 20.69
C ALA A 44 -12.93 -41.41 20.11
N PRO A 45 -13.52 -40.48 20.88
CA PRO A 45 -14.40 -39.44 20.34
C PRO A 45 -13.69 -38.46 19.40
N VAL A 46 -12.44 -38.09 19.72
CA VAL A 46 -11.59 -37.24 18.86
C VAL A 46 -11.19 -38.00 17.59
N LEU A 47 -10.79 -39.29 17.72
CA LEU A 47 -10.52 -40.15 16.58
C LEU A 47 -11.74 -40.25 15.63
N ALA A 48 -12.95 -40.41 16.19
CA ALA A 48 -14.18 -40.43 15.42
C ALA A 48 -14.49 -39.07 14.74
N HIS A 49 -14.20 -37.95 15.41
CA HIS A 49 -14.35 -36.62 14.81
C HIS A 49 -13.40 -36.42 13.62
N ILE A 50 -12.10 -36.72 13.81
CA ILE A 50 -11.06 -36.62 12.77
C ILE A 50 -11.35 -37.58 11.61
N ALA A 51 -11.82 -38.79 11.88
CA ALA A 51 -12.22 -39.74 10.84
C ALA A 51 -13.38 -39.19 9.98
N VAL A 52 -14.38 -38.56 10.60
CA VAL A 52 -15.53 -37.95 9.90
C VAL A 52 -15.12 -36.68 9.14
N SER A 53 -14.23 -35.84 9.68
CA SER A 53 -13.75 -34.63 8.99
C SER A 53 -12.92 -34.98 7.76
N ILE A 54 -11.93 -35.87 7.90
CA ILE A 54 -11.07 -36.33 6.79
C ILE A 54 -11.89 -37.04 5.73
N LEU A 55 -12.85 -37.89 6.11
CA LEU A 55 -13.72 -38.54 5.12
C LEU A 55 -14.58 -37.51 4.36
N ALA A 56 -15.05 -36.45 5.03
CA ALA A 56 -15.74 -35.35 4.37
C ALA A 56 -14.83 -34.47 3.48
N GLU A 57 -13.53 -34.37 3.78
CA GLU A 57 -12.53 -33.70 2.96
C GLU A 57 -12.15 -34.52 1.71
N LEU A 58 -11.89 -35.82 1.88
CA LEU A 58 -11.53 -36.73 0.79
C LEU A 58 -12.65 -36.81 -0.27
N ARG A 59 -13.91 -36.88 0.18
CA ARG A 59 -15.11 -36.79 -0.68
C ARG A 59 -15.21 -35.48 -1.47
N ARG A 60 -14.53 -34.40 -1.03
CA ARG A 60 -14.45 -33.10 -1.70
C ARG A 60 -13.19 -32.95 -2.58
N GLY A 61 -12.42 -34.02 -2.76
CA GLY A 61 -11.17 -34.00 -3.52
C GLY A 61 -10.01 -33.27 -2.82
N ARG A 62 -10.07 -33.13 -1.49
CA ARG A 62 -9.01 -32.50 -0.68
C ARG A 62 -8.39 -33.54 0.25
N ALA A 63 -7.08 -33.52 0.36
CA ALA A 63 -6.34 -34.28 1.37
C ALA A 63 -5.72 -33.29 2.34
N GLY A 64 -6.12 -33.34 3.62
CA GLY A 64 -5.47 -32.61 4.71
C GLY A 64 -4.28 -33.38 5.29
N VAL A 65 -3.44 -32.69 6.05
CA VAL A 65 -2.30 -33.34 6.75
C VAL A 65 -2.72 -34.00 8.06
N ASP A 66 -3.94 -33.71 8.53
CA ASP A 66 -4.67 -34.31 9.65
C ASP A 66 -4.72 -35.85 9.59
N VAL A 67 -4.51 -36.44 8.41
CA VAL A 67 -4.29 -37.88 8.21
C VAL A 67 -3.15 -38.41 9.09
N ILE A 68 -2.12 -37.62 9.38
CA ILE A 68 -1.06 -37.97 10.34
C ILE A 68 -1.66 -38.12 11.75
N ALA A 69 -2.48 -37.18 12.21
CA ALA A 69 -3.12 -37.23 13.52
C ALA A 69 -4.09 -38.43 13.64
N LEU A 70 -4.86 -38.69 12.58
CA LEU A 70 -5.73 -39.88 12.48
C LEU A 70 -4.93 -41.18 12.66
N ILE A 71 -3.82 -41.33 11.93
CA ILE A 71 -2.96 -42.52 11.98
C ILE A 71 -2.28 -42.64 13.35
N SER A 72 -1.81 -41.53 13.94
CA SER A 72 -1.23 -41.51 15.28
C SER A 72 -2.21 -41.99 16.35
N ILE A 73 -3.43 -41.45 16.39
CA ILE A 73 -4.42 -41.83 17.41
C ILE A 73 -4.92 -43.26 17.19
N ALA A 74 -5.20 -43.65 15.93
CA ALA A 74 -5.64 -45.01 15.61
C ALA A 74 -4.55 -46.06 15.91
N GLY A 75 -3.31 -45.77 15.52
CA GLY A 75 -2.15 -46.65 15.78
C GLY A 75 -1.85 -46.78 17.26
N ALA A 76 -1.94 -45.69 18.03
CA ALA A 76 -1.78 -45.72 19.48
C ALA A 76 -2.83 -46.62 20.17
N LEU A 77 -4.10 -46.49 19.80
CA LEU A 77 -5.15 -47.37 20.35
C LEU A 77 -4.99 -48.83 19.90
N ALA A 78 -4.57 -49.08 18.66
CA ALA A 78 -4.36 -50.43 18.13
C ALA A 78 -3.15 -51.16 18.73
N LEU A 79 -2.09 -50.43 19.10
CA LEU A 79 -0.88 -50.98 19.73
C LEU A 79 -0.96 -51.04 21.27
N GLY A 80 -2.04 -50.54 21.88
CA GLY A 80 -2.20 -50.47 23.34
C GLY A 80 -1.52 -49.27 24.01
N GLU A 81 -0.88 -48.40 23.23
CA GLU A 81 -0.25 -47.12 23.62
C GLU A 81 -1.30 -46.02 23.89
N THR A 82 -2.34 -46.36 24.65
CA THR A 82 -3.53 -45.51 24.85
C THR A 82 -3.22 -44.14 25.43
N LEU A 83 -2.17 -44.04 26.26
CA LEU A 83 -1.67 -42.77 26.80
C LEU A 83 -1.15 -41.84 25.69
N ALA A 84 -0.37 -42.36 24.74
CA ALA A 84 0.05 -41.58 23.57
C ALA A 84 -1.16 -41.17 22.72
N GLY A 85 -2.13 -42.07 22.53
CA GLY A 85 -3.35 -41.80 21.78
C GLY A 85 -4.18 -40.64 22.34
N VAL A 86 -4.34 -40.57 23.67
CA VAL A 86 -5.09 -39.47 24.31
C VAL A 86 -4.28 -38.17 24.37
N ILE A 87 -2.95 -38.24 24.51
CA ILE A 87 -2.09 -37.04 24.41
C ILE A 87 -2.17 -36.44 23.00
N VAL A 88 -2.11 -37.25 21.94
CA VAL A 88 -2.25 -36.76 20.56
C VAL A 88 -3.66 -36.21 20.29
N ALA A 89 -4.70 -36.79 20.89
CA ALA A 89 -6.06 -36.26 20.81
C ALA A 89 -6.17 -34.87 21.48
N VAL A 90 -5.55 -34.68 22.65
CA VAL A 90 -5.45 -33.36 23.32
C VAL A 90 -4.61 -32.38 22.48
N MET A 91 -3.48 -32.83 21.90
CA MET A 91 -2.60 -32.01 21.06
C MET A 91 -3.30 -31.52 19.79
N TYR A 92 -4.09 -32.36 19.12
CA TYR A 92 -4.83 -31.98 17.91
C TYR A 92 -5.92 -30.94 18.19
N GLU A 93 -6.82 -31.20 19.14
CA GLU A 93 -7.89 -30.24 19.48
C GLU A 93 -7.32 -28.98 20.18
N GLY A 94 -6.26 -29.13 20.97
CA GLY A 94 -5.51 -28.05 21.61
C GLY A 94 -4.83 -27.14 20.60
N GLY A 95 -4.10 -27.69 19.63
CA GLY A 95 -3.48 -26.94 18.54
C GLY A 95 -4.49 -26.18 17.69
N ASN A 96 -5.63 -26.80 17.34
CA ASN A 96 -6.74 -26.13 16.67
C ASN A 96 -7.36 -24.98 17.51
N MET A 97 -7.43 -25.14 18.84
CA MET A 97 -7.91 -24.09 19.74
C MET A 97 -6.88 -22.96 19.94
N LEU A 98 -5.58 -23.29 19.96
CA LEU A 98 -4.47 -22.33 19.97
C LEU A 98 -4.40 -21.54 18.66
N GLU A 99 -4.68 -22.16 17.51
CA GLU A 99 -4.83 -21.46 16.23
C GLU A 99 -5.94 -20.42 16.31
N GLY A 100 -7.16 -20.83 16.71
CA GLY A 100 -8.30 -19.92 16.85
C GLY A 100 -8.03 -18.78 17.84
N PHE A 101 -7.28 -19.04 18.91
CA PHE A 101 -6.84 -18.01 19.85
C PHE A 101 -5.77 -17.09 19.26
N ALA A 102 -4.77 -17.61 18.55
CA ALA A 102 -3.69 -16.82 17.94
C ALA A 102 -4.22 -15.93 16.81
N VAL A 103 -5.03 -16.49 15.91
CA VAL A 103 -5.74 -15.78 14.84
C VAL A 103 -6.70 -14.75 15.45
N GLY A 104 -7.54 -15.12 16.41
CA GLY A 104 -8.45 -14.18 17.09
C GLY A 104 -7.75 -13.13 17.96
N ARG A 105 -6.51 -13.38 18.41
CA ARG A 105 -5.64 -12.38 19.04
C ARG A 105 -5.03 -11.43 18.01
N ALA A 106 -4.70 -11.92 16.83
CA ALA A 106 -4.13 -11.13 15.76
C ALA A 106 -5.18 -10.33 14.96
N GLN A 107 -6.41 -10.81 14.81
CA GLN A 107 -7.49 -10.05 14.15
C GLN A 107 -8.09 -8.96 15.05
N ARG A 108 -7.71 -8.87 16.32
CA ARG A 108 -8.50 -8.18 17.36
C ARG A 108 -8.61 -6.67 17.15
N ASP A 109 -7.55 -6.02 16.67
CA ASP A 109 -7.54 -4.56 16.47
C ASP A 109 -8.24 -4.18 15.16
N LEU A 110 -8.03 -5.01 14.12
CA LEU A 110 -8.70 -4.91 12.83
C LEU A 110 -10.22 -5.13 12.97
N LYS A 111 -10.63 -6.06 13.84
CA LYS A 111 -12.03 -6.24 14.26
C LYS A 111 -12.55 -5.03 15.04
N ALA A 112 -11.76 -4.40 15.91
CA ALA A 112 -12.18 -3.20 16.65
C ALA A 112 -12.44 -2.00 15.72
N LEU A 113 -11.71 -1.88 14.60
CA LEU A 113 -12.01 -0.92 13.54
C LEU A 113 -13.38 -1.22 12.87
N VAL A 114 -13.66 -2.48 12.54
CA VAL A 114 -14.95 -2.86 11.92
C VAL A 114 -16.13 -2.74 12.90
N ASP A 115 -15.95 -3.11 14.17
CA ASP A 115 -17.00 -3.06 15.20
C ASP A 115 -17.36 -1.61 15.62
N ARG A 116 -16.47 -0.63 15.39
CA ARG A 116 -16.69 0.81 15.67
C ARG A 116 -17.56 1.50 14.60
N ALA A 117 -17.90 0.83 13.50
CA ALA A 117 -18.73 1.39 12.44
C ALA A 117 -20.16 1.73 12.94
N PRO A 118 -20.63 2.98 12.80
CA PRO A 118 -21.99 3.35 13.16
C PRO A 118 -22.98 2.66 12.23
N ARG A 119 -24.05 2.09 12.81
CA ARG A 119 -25.11 1.34 12.09
C ARG A 119 -26.44 2.09 12.03
N VAL A 120 -26.54 3.17 12.80
CA VAL A 120 -27.70 4.05 12.91
C VAL A 120 -27.19 5.48 12.76
N ALA A 121 -27.98 6.33 12.11
CA ALA A 121 -27.77 7.77 12.02
C ALA A 121 -29.06 8.51 12.42
N HIS A 122 -28.91 9.68 13.00
CA HIS A 122 -30.02 10.46 13.54
C HIS A 122 -30.42 11.55 12.54
N ARG A 123 -31.25 11.18 11.56
CA ARG A 123 -31.66 12.08 10.47
C ARG A 123 -32.71 13.07 10.96
N LYS A 124 -32.48 14.36 10.75
CA LYS A 124 -33.43 15.43 11.07
C LYS A 124 -34.37 15.71 9.91
N ARG A 125 -35.67 15.80 10.17
CA ARG A 125 -36.73 16.16 9.21
C ARG A 125 -37.65 17.21 9.82
N GLY A 126 -37.43 18.48 9.46
CA GLY A 126 -38.01 19.59 10.21
C GLY A 126 -37.43 19.63 11.62
N ASP A 127 -38.30 19.64 12.63
CA ASP A 127 -37.91 19.60 14.04
C ASP A 127 -37.82 18.17 14.62
N GLU A 128 -38.22 17.13 13.87
CA GLU A 128 -38.20 15.74 14.33
C GLU A 128 -36.89 15.03 13.94
N ILE A 129 -36.42 14.10 14.79
CA ILE A 129 -35.19 13.31 14.58
C ILE A 129 -35.57 11.83 14.46
N GLU A 130 -35.27 11.23 13.32
CA GLU A 130 -35.54 9.84 12.95
C GLU A 130 -34.25 9.00 13.06
N ASP A 131 -34.27 7.96 13.90
CA ASP A 131 -33.20 6.96 13.98
C ASP A 131 -33.30 6.00 12.78
N VAL A 132 -32.45 6.19 11.77
CA VAL A 132 -32.42 5.39 10.54
C VAL A 132 -31.19 4.48 10.48
N PRO A 133 -31.27 3.28 9.87
CA PRO A 133 -30.08 2.54 9.47
C PRO A 133 -29.18 3.43 8.61
N VAL A 134 -27.86 3.37 8.83
CA VAL A 134 -26.90 4.31 8.22
C VAL A 134 -26.94 4.26 6.69
N GLU A 135 -27.28 3.11 6.11
CA GLU A 135 -27.43 2.86 4.68
C GLU A 135 -28.62 3.59 4.03
N LYS A 136 -29.48 4.24 4.84
CA LYS A 136 -30.60 5.09 4.37
C LYS A 136 -30.30 6.59 4.38
N VAL A 137 -29.09 7.00 4.77
CA VAL A 137 -28.65 8.40 4.70
C VAL A 137 -28.24 8.72 3.26
N ALA A 138 -28.90 9.71 2.65
CA ALA A 138 -28.58 10.21 1.32
C ALA A 138 -27.74 11.49 1.39
N ALA A 139 -26.96 11.77 0.35
CA ALA A 139 -26.34 13.08 0.19
C ALA A 139 -27.43 14.17 0.18
N GLY A 140 -27.23 15.23 0.96
CA GLY A 140 -28.20 16.28 1.23
C GLY A 140 -29.06 16.10 2.49
N ASP A 141 -29.15 14.88 3.07
CA ASP A 141 -29.87 14.66 4.33
C ASP A 141 -29.21 15.45 5.48
N LEU A 142 -30.03 16.00 6.38
CA LEU A 142 -29.58 16.61 7.63
C LEU A 142 -29.40 15.52 8.69
N VAL A 143 -28.24 15.48 9.33
CA VAL A 143 -27.88 14.50 10.35
C VAL A 143 -27.43 15.20 11.62
N MET A 144 -27.98 14.78 12.76
CA MET A 144 -27.53 15.16 14.10
C MET A 144 -26.47 14.16 14.57
N VAL A 145 -25.33 14.62 15.07
CA VAL A 145 -24.31 13.77 15.71
C VAL A 145 -24.22 14.17 17.18
N ARG A 146 -24.65 13.29 18.10
CA ARG A 146 -24.65 13.59 19.54
C ARG A 146 -23.24 13.50 20.14
N ALA A 147 -23.08 14.00 21.35
CA ALA A 147 -21.82 13.94 22.10
C ALA A 147 -21.37 12.47 22.28
N GLY A 148 -20.12 12.17 21.92
CA GLY A 148 -19.53 10.83 21.99
C GLY A 148 -19.89 9.88 20.84
N GLU A 149 -20.76 10.28 19.90
CA GLU A 149 -21.10 9.45 18.74
C GLU A 149 -20.03 9.52 17.64
N VAL A 150 -19.93 8.45 16.85
CA VAL A 150 -19.10 8.39 15.63
C VAL A 150 -19.86 9.04 14.49
N VAL A 151 -19.21 9.96 13.77
CA VAL A 151 -19.79 10.64 12.60
C VAL A 151 -20.15 9.60 11.52
N PRO A 152 -21.42 9.51 11.08
CA PRO A 152 -21.92 8.36 10.31
C PRO A 152 -21.59 8.40 8.81
N THR A 153 -21.57 9.59 8.21
CA THR A 153 -21.25 9.83 6.79
C THR A 153 -20.30 11.02 6.68
N ASP A 154 -19.66 11.21 5.54
CA ASP A 154 -18.96 12.48 5.28
C ASP A 154 -19.99 13.61 5.08
N GLY A 155 -19.62 14.86 5.40
CA GLY A 155 -20.54 16.00 5.25
C GLY A 155 -20.00 17.36 5.68
N LEU A 156 -20.85 18.38 5.62
CA LEU A 156 -20.56 19.77 5.99
C LEU A 156 -21.21 20.11 7.33
N ILE A 157 -20.48 20.74 8.24
CA ILE A 157 -21.00 21.19 9.55
C ILE A 157 -21.91 22.40 9.34
N LEU A 158 -23.11 22.38 9.93
CA LEU A 158 -24.07 23.50 9.88
C LEU A 158 -24.14 24.27 11.20
N SER A 159 -23.86 23.61 12.34
CA SER A 159 -23.78 24.29 13.64
C SER A 159 -22.60 25.27 13.72
N PRO A 160 -22.68 26.35 14.53
CA PRO A 160 -21.63 27.38 14.59
C PRO A 160 -20.21 26.87 14.85
N GLY A 161 -20.09 25.75 15.57
CA GLY A 161 -18.89 24.93 15.61
C GLY A 161 -19.15 23.55 16.19
N ALA A 162 -18.20 22.65 15.99
CA ALA A 162 -18.15 21.30 16.55
C ALA A 162 -16.74 21.01 17.09
N LEU A 163 -16.60 20.10 18.04
CA LEU A 163 -15.30 19.65 18.54
C LEU A 163 -15.13 18.18 18.16
N ILE A 164 -14.19 17.88 17.26
CA ILE A 164 -14.06 16.58 16.62
C ILE A 164 -12.78 15.89 17.08
N ASP A 165 -12.91 14.70 17.68
CA ASP A 165 -11.80 13.75 17.82
C ASP A 165 -11.53 13.09 16.47
N GLU A 166 -10.48 13.57 15.80
CA GLU A 166 -10.01 13.04 14.52
C GLU A 166 -8.93 11.94 14.68
N ALA A 167 -8.54 11.57 15.92
CA ALA A 167 -7.39 10.71 16.19
C ALA A 167 -7.47 9.33 15.51
N ALA A 168 -8.68 8.84 15.23
CA ALA A 168 -8.92 7.59 14.51
C ALA A 168 -8.54 7.65 13.02
N LEU A 169 -8.38 8.84 12.43
CA LEU A 169 -8.00 9.08 11.04
C LEU A 169 -6.67 9.84 10.90
N THR A 170 -6.39 10.80 11.78
CA THR A 170 -5.18 11.64 11.73
C THR A 170 -4.05 11.14 12.63
N GLY A 171 -4.37 10.31 13.65
CA GLY A 171 -3.44 9.93 14.71
C GLY A 171 -3.19 11.03 15.76
N GLU A 172 -3.70 12.24 15.57
CA GLU A 172 -3.51 13.36 16.50
C GLU A 172 -4.45 13.24 17.71
N PRO A 173 -3.94 13.19 18.96
CA PRO A 173 -4.73 12.83 20.14
C PRO A 173 -5.55 14.00 20.73
N ILE A 174 -5.51 15.18 20.11
CA ILE A 174 -6.18 16.40 20.61
C ILE A 174 -7.39 16.70 19.71
N PRO A 175 -8.62 16.77 20.26
CA PRO A 175 -9.81 17.11 19.48
C PRO A 175 -9.71 18.51 18.84
N VAL A 176 -10.06 18.58 17.55
CA VAL A 176 -9.94 19.78 16.71
C VAL A 176 -11.27 20.56 16.71
N PRO A 177 -11.26 21.88 17.00
CA PRO A 177 -12.45 22.70 16.82
C PRO A 177 -12.68 22.98 15.33
N ARG A 178 -13.85 22.59 14.81
CA ARG A 178 -14.30 22.82 13.44
C ARG A 178 -15.45 23.83 13.42
N ARG A 179 -15.61 24.57 12.32
CA ARG A 179 -16.61 25.66 12.17
C ARG A 179 -17.74 25.30 11.20
N ALA A 180 -18.82 26.08 11.24
CA ALA A 180 -19.86 26.03 10.22
C ALA A 180 -19.26 26.20 8.80
N GLY A 181 -19.69 25.36 7.86
CA GLY A 181 -19.18 25.31 6.48
C GLY A 181 -17.92 24.46 6.29
N GLU A 182 -17.28 23.97 7.35
CA GLU A 182 -16.14 23.05 7.24
C GLU A 182 -16.61 21.59 7.05
N LEU A 183 -15.78 20.79 6.38
CA LEU A 183 -16.02 19.36 6.16
C LEU A 183 -15.70 18.54 7.42
N VAL A 184 -16.61 17.65 7.80
CA VAL A 184 -16.40 16.59 8.79
C VAL A 184 -16.37 15.22 8.10
N ARG A 185 -15.48 14.35 8.58
CA ARG A 185 -15.28 12.99 8.01
C ARG A 185 -15.97 11.94 8.87
N SER A 186 -16.60 10.98 8.20
CA SER A 186 -17.09 9.74 8.81
C SER A 186 -16.01 9.03 9.62
N GLY A 187 -16.39 8.37 10.72
CA GLY A 187 -15.45 7.63 11.58
C GLY A 187 -14.71 8.46 12.63
N THR A 188 -14.71 9.79 12.49
CA THR A 188 -14.32 10.70 13.59
C THR A 188 -15.36 10.67 14.70
N VAL A 189 -15.04 11.16 15.90
CA VAL A 189 -15.97 11.20 17.04
C VAL A 189 -16.30 12.63 17.43
N ASN A 190 -17.56 12.90 17.75
CA ASN A 190 -17.94 14.16 18.38
C ASN A 190 -17.45 14.20 19.83
N ALA A 191 -16.42 14.99 20.10
CA ALA A 191 -15.86 15.21 21.44
C ALA A 191 -16.53 16.37 22.20
N GLY A 192 -17.46 17.09 21.56
CA GLY A 192 -18.14 18.26 22.11
C GLY A 192 -19.64 18.05 22.34
N ALA A 193 -20.40 19.15 22.22
CA ALA A 193 -21.86 19.12 22.22
C ALA A 193 -22.41 18.55 20.90
N ALA A 194 -23.68 18.13 20.89
CA ALA A 194 -24.34 17.67 19.67
C ALA A 194 -24.35 18.75 18.58
N PHE A 195 -24.08 18.37 17.33
CA PHE A 195 -24.07 19.28 16.19
C PHE A 195 -24.83 18.72 14.99
N GLU A 196 -25.31 19.63 14.14
CA GLU A 196 -25.99 19.32 12.88
C GLU A 196 -25.01 19.43 11.71
N MET A 197 -25.09 18.47 10.80
CA MET A 197 -24.34 18.41 9.55
C MET A 197 -25.26 18.06 8.38
N GLN A 198 -24.88 18.46 7.18
CA GLN A 198 -25.46 17.97 5.94
C GLN A 198 -24.57 16.89 5.33
N ALA A 199 -25.09 15.68 5.10
CA ALA A 199 -24.33 14.60 4.48
C ALA A 199 -23.92 14.98 3.04
N SER A 200 -22.65 14.78 2.68
CA SER A 200 -22.14 15.03 1.32
C SER A 200 -22.05 13.77 0.45
N ALA A 201 -22.01 12.59 1.08
CA ALA A 201 -21.92 11.29 0.44
C ALA A 201 -22.86 10.28 1.12
N THR A 202 -23.19 9.18 0.46
CA THR A 202 -23.89 8.07 1.13
C THR A 202 -22.97 7.32 2.09
N ALA A 203 -23.54 6.52 2.98
CA ALA A 203 -22.77 5.69 3.90
C ALA A 203 -21.84 4.66 3.22
N GLY A 204 -22.12 4.26 1.97
CA GLY A 204 -21.27 3.33 1.21
C GLY A 204 -20.10 3.99 0.48
N GLU A 205 -20.16 5.31 0.29
CA GLU A 205 -19.15 6.12 -0.40
C GLU A 205 -18.26 6.88 0.60
N SER A 206 -18.79 7.17 1.80
CA SER A 206 -18.11 7.88 2.88
C SER A 206 -16.80 7.20 3.30
N ALA A 207 -15.77 7.99 3.63
CA ALA A 207 -14.40 7.57 3.88
C ALA A 207 -14.25 6.35 4.80
N TYR A 208 -14.98 6.32 5.93
CA TYR A 208 -14.89 5.23 6.89
C TYR A 208 -15.40 3.89 6.33
N SER A 209 -16.34 3.90 5.39
CA SER A 209 -16.80 2.67 4.73
C SER A 209 -15.71 2.03 3.88
N GLY A 210 -14.85 2.84 3.25
CA GLY A 210 -13.64 2.38 2.56
C GLY A 210 -12.66 1.70 3.54
N ILE A 211 -12.43 2.31 4.71
CA ILE A 211 -11.62 1.73 5.79
C ILE A 211 -12.19 0.37 6.23
N VAL A 212 -13.52 0.27 6.41
CA VAL A 212 -14.19 -0.98 6.80
C VAL A 212 -14.13 -2.05 5.69
N ARG A 213 -14.32 -1.68 4.41
CA ARG A 213 -14.14 -2.59 3.26
C ARG A 213 -12.72 -3.15 3.23
N MET A 214 -11.73 -2.28 3.30
CA MET A 214 -10.31 -2.65 3.26
C MET A 214 -9.90 -3.50 4.47
N ALA A 215 -10.36 -3.16 5.67
CA ALA A 215 -10.16 -3.96 6.89
C ALA A 215 -10.84 -5.33 6.83
N THR A 216 -11.91 -5.48 6.05
CA THR A 216 -12.58 -6.77 5.82
C THR A 216 -11.84 -7.61 4.78
N ALA A 217 -11.41 -7.01 3.66
CA ALA A 217 -10.56 -7.67 2.66
C ALA A 217 -9.24 -8.16 3.27
N ALA A 218 -8.65 -7.35 4.16
CA ALA A 218 -7.44 -7.68 4.92
C ALA A 218 -7.55 -8.98 5.76
N GLN A 219 -8.75 -9.31 6.25
CA GLN A 219 -9.00 -10.52 7.03
C GLN A 219 -9.24 -11.77 6.15
N ALA A 220 -9.64 -11.59 4.89
CA ALA A 220 -10.06 -12.69 4.01
C ALA A 220 -8.92 -13.28 3.14
N ALA A 221 -7.90 -12.49 2.79
CA ALA A 221 -6.93 -12.86 1.77
C ALA A 221 -5.65 -13.54 2.32
N LYS A 222 -5.53 -14.88 2.14
CA LYS A 222 -4.30 -15.65 2.40
C LYS A 222 -3.14 -15.22 1.49
N ALA A 223 -1.97 -14.96 2.08
CA ALA A 223 -0.72 -14.69 1.38
C ALA A 223 -0.29 -15.85 0.43
N PRO A 224 0.34 -15.56 -0.73
CA PRO A 224 0.99 -16.56 -1.59
C PRO A 224 1.88 -17.57 -0.84
N PHE A 225 2.72 -17.11 0.09
CA PHE A 225 3.61 -17.92 0.91
C PHE A 225 2.84 -18.90 1.80
N MET A 226 1.70 -18.51 2.35
CA MET A 226 0.85 -19.44 3.10
C MET A 226 0.26 -20.54 2.20
N ARG A 227 -0.10 -20.22 0.95
CA ARG A 227 -0.52 -21.22 -0.04
C ARG A 227 0.62 -22.13 -0.49
N ALA A 228 1.87 -21.63 -0.49
CA ALA A 228 3.05 -22.45 -0.70
C ALA A 228 3.32 -23.37 0.52
N ALA A 229 3.20 -22.85 1.75
CA ALA A 229 3.32 -23.62 2.99
C ALA A 229 2.27 -24.75 3.06
N ASP A 230 1.00 -24.45 2.78
CA ASP A 230 -0.08 -25.45 2.66
C ASP A 230 0.33 -26.57 1.66
N ARG A 231 0.90 -26.21 0.50
CA ARG A 231 1.38 -27.16 -0.52
C ARG A 231 2.63 -27.95 -0.09
N TYR A 232 3.55 -27.36 0.67
CA TYR A 232 4.69 -28.09 1.24
C TYR A 232 4.27 -29.04 2.37
N ALA A 233 3.22 -28.71 3.13
CA ALA A 233 2.69 -29.58 4.17
C ALA A 233 2.12 -30.89 3.59
N LEU A 234 1.57 -30.86 2.37
CA LEU A 234 1.16 -32.06 1.62
C LEU A 234 2.32 -32.97 1.21
N LEU A 235 3.57 -32.47 1.20
CA LEU A 235 4.77 -33.29 1.02
C LEU A 235 5.25 -33.91 2.34
N LEU A 236 4.76 -33.46 3.51
CA LEU A 236 5.12 -34.05 4.79
C LEU A 236 4.42 -35.40 5.00
N LEU A 237 3.10 -35.49 4.82
CA LEU A 237 2.33 -36.74 4.95
C LEU A 237 3.01 -37.97 4.29
N PRO A 238 3.44 -37.91 3.01
CA PRO A 238 4.20 -39.01 2.45
C PRO A 238 5.55 -39.20 3.14
N VAL A 239 6.35 -38.14 3.37
CA VAL A 239 7.65 -38.23 4.08
C VAL A 239 7.52 -38.84 5.50
N THR A 240 6.37 -38.68 6.16
CA THR A 240 6.07 -39.37 7.43
C THR A 240 5.80 -40.86 7.23
N LEU A 241 4.89 -41.25 6.32
CA LEU A 241 4.61 -42.65 5.97
C LEU A 241 5.88 -43.39 5.55
N ILE A 242 6.70 -42.69 4.77
CA ILE A 242 8.05 -43.01 4.33
C ILE A 242 8.96 -43.42 5.52
N VAL A 243 9.16 -42.52 6.48
CA VAL A 243 10.08 -42.77 7.60
C VAL A 243 9.50 -43.78 8.58
N ALA A 244 8.19 -43.75 8.84
CA ALA A 244 7.52 -44.66 9.76
C ALA A 244 7.56 -46.11 9.27
N GLY A 245 7.28 -46.34 7.98
CA GLY A 245 7.38 -47.65 7.35
C GLY A 245 8.82 -48.19 7.37
N ALA A 246 9.80 -47.35 7.05
CA ALA A 246 11.22 -47.73 7.14
C ALA A 246 11.64 -48.07 8.59
N ALA A 247 11.22 -47.27 9.57
CA ALA A 247 11.51 -47.49 10.99
C ALA A 247 10.95 -48.83 11.48
N TRP A 248 9.70 -49.17 11.14
CA TRP A 248 9.09 -50.46 11.50
C TRP A 248 9.81 -51.62 10.84
N VAL A 249 10.02 -51.58 9.52
CA VAL A 249 10.61 -52.69 8.76
C VAL A 249 12.07 -52.96 9.16
N LEU A 250 12.85 -51.92 9.48
CA LEU A 250 14.26 -52.07 9.87
C LEU A 250 14.47 -52.48 11.33
N SER A 251 13.49 -52.24 12.21
CA SER A 251 13.59 -52.56 13.66
C SER A 251 12.78 -53.78 14.09
N GLY A 252 11.75 -54.16 13.31
CA GLY A 252 10.71 -55.11 13.71
C GLY A 252 9.66 -54.52 14.67
N ASP A 253 9.80 -53.25 15.08
CA ASP A 253 9.05 -52.64 16.18
C ASP A 253 8.04 -51.60 15.65
N PRO A 254 6.71 -51.86 15.75
CA PRO A 254 5.68 -50.94 15.29
C PRO A 254 5.55 -49.67 16.17
N ILE A 255 6.06 -49.69 17.41
CA ILE A 255 6.00 -48.55 18.33
C ILE A 255 6.88 -47.40 17.81
N ARG A 256 7.95 -47.71 17.05
CA ARG A 256 8.77 -46.69 16.36
C ARG A 256 8.03 -46.02 15.22
N ALA A 257 7.22 -46.77 14.47
CA ALA A 257 6.37 -46.19 13.44
C ALA A 257 5.38 -45.19 14.06
N LEU A 258 4.75 -45.59 15.17
CA LEU A 258 3.87 -44.72 15.94
C LEU A 258 4.60 -43.47 16.44
N ALA A 259 5.79 -43.61 17.02
CA ALA A 259 6.59 -42.47 17.48
C ALA A 259 6.96 -41.50 16.33
N VAL A 260 7.23 -42.02 15.13
CA VAL A 260 7.44 -41.21 13.92
C VAL A 260 6.17 -40.47 13.50
N PHE A 261 5.00 -41.13 13.46
CA PHE A 261 3.72 -40.46 13.14
C PHE A 261 3.39 -39.34 14.15
N VAL A 262 3.66 -39.57 15.44
CA VAL A 262 3.41 -38.59 16.50
C VAL A 262 4.33 -37.37 16.39
N ALA A 263 5.61 -37.57 16.08
CA ALA A 263 6.62 -36.50 16.00
C ALA A 263 6.61 -35.72 14.66
N ALA A 264 5.67 -36.00 13.75
CA ALA A 264 5.66 -35.48 12.38
C ALA A 264 4.48 -34.57 12.04
N THR A 265 3.84 -33.94 13.04
CA THR A 265 2.76 -32.98 12.78
C THR A 265 3.29 -31.66 12.21
N PRO A 266 2.70 -31.12 11.12
CA PRO A 266 3.16 -29.89 10.44
C PRO A 266 2.78 -28.59 11.16
N CYS A 267 2.40 -28.64 12.44
CA CYS A 267 1.92 -27.49 13.21
C CYS A 267 2.81 -26.23 13.09
N PRO A 268 4.17 -26.32 13.06
CA PRO A 268 5.01 -25.14 12.86
C PRO A 268 4.83 -24.45 11.50
N LEU A 269 4.51 -25.22 10.47
CA LEU A 269 4.33 -24.75 9.10
C LEU A 269 2.92 -24.15 8.88
N ILE A 270 1.90 -24.77 9.48
CA ILE A 270 0.50 -24.35 9.34
C ILE A 270 0.19 -23.15 10.24
N LEU A 271 0.65 -23.15 11.50
CA LEU A 271 0.19 -22.18 12.51
C LEU A 271 1.04 -20.91 12.60
N ALA A 272 2.35 -21.00 12.33
CA ALA A 272 3.25 -19.85 12.47
C ALA A 272 3.01 -18.76 11.43
N ALA A 273 2.77 -19.15 10.17
CA ALA A 273 2.61 -18.18 9.08
C ALA A 273 1.36 -17.30 9.28
N PRO A 274 0.14 -17.85 9.53
CA PRO A 274 -1.04 -17.03 9.79
C PRO A 274 -0.87 -16.13 11.03
N ALA A 275 -0.33 -16.67 12.13
CA ALA A 275 -0.12 -15.90 13.36
C ALA A 275 0.85 -14.73 13.15
N ALA A 276 1.93 -14.92 12.39
CA ALA A 276 2.87 -13.86 12.07
C ALA A 276 2.27 -12.84 11.08
N PHE A 277 1.70 -13.28 9.96
CA PHE A 277 1.18 -12.38 8.92
C PHE A 277 0.00 -11.54 9.41
N ILE A 278 -1.00 -12.14 10.05
CA ILE A 278 -2.13 -11.38 10.63
C ILE A 278 -1.62 -10.48 11.77
N GLY A 279 -0.61 -10.92 12.53
CA GLY A 279 0.05 -10.12 13.55
C GLY A 279 0.67 -8.84 12.98
N GLY A 280 1.36 -8.95 11.84
CA GLY A 280 1.88 -7.82 11.07
C GLY A 280 0.78 -6.90 10.56
N THR A 281 -0.31 -7.44 9.99
CA THR A 281 -1.47 -6.65 9.54
C THR A 281 -2.10 -5.83 10.67
N SER A 282 -2.28 -6.42 11.85
CA SER A 282 -2.85 -5.72 13.02
C SER A 282 -1.91 -4.65 13.57
N GLN A 283 -0.60 -4.91 13.55
CA GLN A 283 0.43 -3.97 13.96
C GLN A 283 0.45 -2.76 13.00
N ALA A 284 0.39 -2.98 11.69
CA ALA A 284 0.28 -1.94 10.67
C ALA A 284 -1.02 -1.12 10.81
N ALA A 285 -2.16 -1.78 11.03
CA ALA A 285 -3.44 -1.10 11.22
C ALA A 285 -3.44 -0.18 12.46
N ARG A 286 -2.75 -0.56 13.55
CA ARG A 286 -2.52 0.31 14.73
C ARG A 286 -1.68 1.56 14.44
N ARG A 287 -0.95 1.60 13.31
CA ARG A 287 -0.12 2.73 12.86
C ARG A 287 -0.77 3.53 11.73
N GLY A 288 -2.04 3.26 11.41
CA GLY A 288 -2.75 3.91 10.31
C GLY A 288 -2.37 3.38 8.92
N ILE A 289 -1.72 2.22 8.85
CA ILE A 289 -1.28 1.57 7.60
C ILE A 289 -2.20 0.38 7.35
N LEU A 290 -3.12 0.52 6.39
CA LEU A 290 -4.14 -0.50 6.10
C LEU A 290 -3.75 -1.31 4.87
N VAL A 291 -3.57 -2.62 5.04
CA VAL A 291 -3.06 -3.51 3.98
C VAL A 291 -4.15 -4.48 3.52
N LYS A 292 -4.44 -4.54 2.21
CA LYS A 292 -5.49 -5.37 1.59
C LYS A 292 -5.11 -6.87 1.49
N GLY A 293 -4.73 -7.46 2.62
CA GLY A 293 -4.52 -8.90 2.78
C GLY A 293 -3.09 -9.29 3.14
N GLY A 294 -2.86 -10.61 3.28
CA GLY A 294 -1.50 -11.11 3.57
C GLY A 294 -0.55 -11.02 2.37
N GLY A 295 -1.08 -10.96 1.14
CA GLY A 295 -0.27 -10.92 -0.09
C GLY A 295 0.60 -9.67 -0.23
N PRO A 296 0.03 -8.45 -0.08
CA PRO A 296 0.82 -7.23 -0.17
C PRO A 296 1.88 -7.08 0.93
N ILE A 297 1.66 -7.58 2.15
CA ILE A 297 2.70 -7.63 3.19
C ILE A 297 3.90 -8.47 2.70
N GLU A 298 3.62 -9.60 2.09
CA GLU A 298 4.65 -10.51 1.56
C GLU A 298 5.43 -9.91 0.37
N ALA A 299 4.75 -9.15 -0.50
CA ALA A 299 5.40 -8.42 -1.58
C ALA A 299 6.22 -7.22 -1.06
N LEU A 300 5.65 -6.44 -0.13
CA LEU A 300 6.27 -5.25 0.47
C LEU A 300 7.55 -5.59 1.27
N ALA A 301 7.60 -6.78 1.89
CA ALA A 301 8.82 -7.29 2.50
C ALA A 301 9.97 -7.41 1.47
N ARG A 302 9.64 -7.85 0.25
CA ARG A 302 10.61 -8.12 -0.83
C ARG A 302 10.95 -6.91 -1.70
N VAL A 303 10.17 -5.84 -1.71
CA VAL A 303 10.42 -4.56 -2.43
C VAL A 303 11.90 -4.13 -2.36
N LYS A 304 12.44 -3.66 -3.49
CA LYS A 304 13.81 -3.14 -3.64
C LYS A 304 13.86 -1.79 -4.36
N THR A 305 12.93 -1.52 -5.27
CA THR A 305 12.73 -0.19 -5.87
C THR A 305 11.51 0.47 -5.25
N VAL A 306 11.61 1.75 -4.89
CA VAL A 306 10.48 2.58 -4.47
C VAL A 306 10.32 3.71 -5.48
N MET A 307 9.12 3.86 -6.02
CA MET A 307 8.74 4.91 -6.94
C MET A 307 7.75 5.83 -6.25
N PHE A 308 8.00 7.12 -6.31
CA PHE A 308 7.13 8.15 -5.75
C PHE A 308 6.57 9.02 -6.88
N ASP A 309 5.29 9.37 -6.82
CA ASP A 309 4.87 10.62 -7.45
C ASP A 309 5.37 11.84 -6.65
N LYS A 310 5.58 12.97 -7.32
CA LYS A 310 5.94 14.22 -6.64
C LYS A 310 4.74 14.87 -5.93
N THR A 311 3.65 15.15 -6.63
CA THR A 311 2.68 16.19 -6.24
C THR A 311 1.54 15.64 -5.39
N GLY A 312 1.52 16.03 -4.11
CA GLY A 312 0.62 15.47 -3.09
C GLY A 312 1.22 14.28 -2.33
N THR A 313 2.35 13.75 -2.82
CA THR A 313 3.03 12.59 -2.23
C THR A 313 4.36 13.00 -1.60
N LEU A 314 5.37 13.41 -2.38
CA LEU A 314 6.60 14.01 -1.82
C LEU A 314 6.38 15.45 -1.34
N THR A 315 5.39 16.14 -1.92
CA THR A 315 4.90 17.47 -1.52
C THR A 315 3.56 17.39 -0.79
N VAL A 316 3.14 18.51 -0.19
CA VAL A 316 1.84 18.64 0.47
C VAL A 316 0.67 18.60 -0.54
N GLY A 317 0.93 18.93 -1.82
CA GLY A 317 -0.04 18.82 -2.90
C GLY A 317 -0.95 20.03 -3.02
N GLY A 318 -0.44 21.10 -3.60
CA GLY A 318 -1.23 22.28 -3.92
C GLY A 318 -0.37 23.50 -4.26
N ALA A 319 -0.97 24.48 -4.94
CA ALA A 319 -0.32 25.74 -5.23
C ALA A 319 -0.29 26.64 -3.97
N ARG A 320 0.78 26.58 -3.16
CA ARG A 320 0.94 27.44 -1.99
C ARG A 320 1.58 28.77 -2.40
N LEU A 321 1.00 29.90 -1.99
CA LEU A 321 1.59 31.22 -2.20
C LEU A 321 2.92 31.33 -1.43
N ILE A 322 4.03 31.43 -2.17
CA ILE A 322 5.40 31.55 -1.61
C ILE A 322 5.96 32.98 -1.63
N ALA A 323 5.45 33.85 -2.52
CA ALA A 323 5.87 35.24 -2.58
C ALA A 323 4.78 36.15 -3.19
N VAL A 324 4.77 37.41 -2.76
CA VAL A 324 4.02 38.52 -3.34
C VAL A 324 5.03 39.57 -3.78
N GLU A 325 5.37 39.56 -5.07
CA GLU A 325 6.33 40.51 -5.66
C GLU A 325 5.53 41.72 -6.18
N THR A 326 5.78 42.95 -5.69
CA THR A 326 4.96 44.13 -6.06
C THR A 326 5.64 45.13 -6.98
N ALA A 327 4.81 45.93 -7.66
CA ALA A 327 5.27 47.12 -8.37
C ALA A 327 5.85 48.16 -7.37
N PRO A 328 6.96 48.84 -7.69
CA PRO A 328 7.57 49.83 -6.81
C PRO A 328 6.56 50.86 -6.25
N GLY A 329 6.51 50.99 -4.92
CA GLY A 329 5.56 51.85 -4.20
C GLY A 329 4.19 51.23 -3.92
N THR A 330 4.00 49.93 -4.20
CA THR A 330 2.74 49.21 -3.93
C THR A 330 2.86 48.30 -2.72
N ASP A 331 1.89 48.40 -1.81
CA ASP A 331 1.74 47.55 -0.63
C ASP A 331 1.39 46.09 -1.03
N PRO A 332 2.19 45.08 -0.62
CA PRO A 332 1.90 43.67 -0.83
C PRO A 332 0.55 43.20 -0.28
N ASP A 333 0.09 43.75 0.84
CA ASP A 333 -1.13 43.28 1.48
C ASP A 333 -2.40 43.90 0.87
N GLU A 334 -2.36 45.15 0.36
CA GLU A 334 -3.42 45.66 -0.51
C GLU A 334 -3.46 44.89 -1.85
N ALA A 335 -2.32 44.56 -2.45
CA ALA A 335 -2.28 43.79 -3.69
C ALA A 335 -2.86 42.36 -3.52
N LEU A 336 -2.50 41.69 -2.41
CA LEU A 336 -3.05 40.39 -2.04
C LEU A 336 -4.55 40.48 -1.68
N ARG A 337 -4.98 41.53 -0.97
CA ARG A 337 -6.40 41.78 -0.63
C ARG A 337 -7.25 41.98 -1.88
N LEU A 338 -6.78 42.75 -2.86
CA LEU A 338 -7.47 42.95 -4.14
C LEU A 338 -7.59 41.63 -4.92
N ALA A 339 -6.50 40.86 -5.01
CA ALA A 339 -6.51 39.57 -5.71
C ALA A 339 -7.43 38.54 -5.04
N ALA A 340 -7.36 38.41 -3.71
CA ALA A 340 -8.24 37.54 -2.94
C ALA A 340 -9.71 37.98 -3.02
N SER A 341 -9.99 39.28 -3.07
CA SER A 341 -11.37 39.78 -3.14
C SER A 341 -12.07 39.34 -4.43
N ILE A 342 -11.38 39.36 -5.59
CA ILE A 342 -11.94 38.87 -6.86
C ILE A 342 -11.93 37.34 -6.99
N GLU A 343 -10.89 36.65 -6.51
CA GLU A 343 -10.81 35.17 -6.54
C GLU A 343 -11.86 34.49 -5.65
N GLN A 344 -12.60 35.21 -4.80
CA GLN A 344 -13.81 34.68 -4.13
C GLN A 344 -14.92 34.26 -5.12
N ALA A 345 -14.89 34.72 -6.37
CA ALA A 345 -15.80 34.30 -7.43
C ALA A 345 -15.28 33.11 -8.26
N SER A 346 -14.08 32.62 -7.95
CA SER A 346 -13.35 31.58 -8.69
C SER A 346 -13.59 30.19 -8.11
N HIS A 347 -13.70 29.18 -8.97
CA HIS A 347 -13.67 27.77 -8.56
C HIS A 347 -12.28 27.13 -8.73
N HIS A 348 -11.26 27.91 -9.11
CA HIS A 348 -9.92 27.39 -9.36
C HIS A 348 -9.11 27.18 -8.07
N VAL A 349 -8.32 26.10 -8.02
CA VAL A 349 -7.52 25.73 -6.82
C VAL A 349 -6.52 26.82 -6.41
N VAL A 350 -5.97 27.56 -7.38
CA VAL A 350 -5.07 28.70 -7.12
C VAL A 350 -5.83 29.89 -6.52
N GLY A 351 -7.08 30.12 -6.96
CA GLY A 351 -7.95 31.17 -6.40
C GLY A 351 -8.28 30.92 -4.93
N ALA A 352 -8.62 29.68 -4.59
CA ALA A 352 -8.78 29.27 -3.19
C ALA A 352 -7.51 29.52 -2.36
N ALA A 353 -6.32 29.21 -2.89
CA ALA A 353 -5.06 29.48 -2.21
C ALA A 353 -4.76 30.98 -2.01
N ILE A 354 -5.16 31.85 -2.95
CA ILE A 354 -5.06 33.32 -2.81
C ILE A 354 -6.01 33.80 -1.69
N VAL A 355 -7.26 33.32 -1.70
CA VAL A 355 -8.29 33.66 -0.71
C VAL A 355 -7.87 33.22 0.69
N ASP A 356 -7.36 32.00 0.84
CA ASP A 356 -6.93 31.48 2.15
C ASP A 356 -5.63 32.11 2.65
N ALA A 357 -4.69 32.46 1.75
CA ALA A 357 -3.52 33.26 2.11
C ALA A 357 -3.94 34.62 2.71
N ALA A 358 -4.83 35.36 2.04
CA ALA A 358 -5.33 36.64 2.55
C ALA A 358 -6.12 36.50 3.86
N ARG A 359 -6.96 35.45 3.99
CA ARG A 359 -7.70 35.16 5.23
C ARG A 359 -6.78 34.79 6.40
N SER A 360 -5.70 34.04 6.16
CA SER A 360 -4.72 33.68 7.19
C SER A 360 -3.97 34.90 7.74
N LYS A 361 -3.74 35.92 6.90
CA LYS A 361 -3.27 37.25 7.32
C LYS A 361 -4.34 38.14 7.99
N GLY A 362 -5.60 37.72 7.99
CA GLY A 362 -6.72 38.50 8.53
C GLY A 362 -7.15 39.69 7.65
N LEU A 363 -6.81 39.69 6.35
CA LEU A 363 -7.12 40.80 5.45
C LEU A 363 -8.64 40.90 5.17
N PRO A 364 -9.24 42.10 5.23
CA PRO A 364 -10.68 42.27 4.98
C PRO A 364 -10.99 42.18 3.48
N LEU A 365 -11.59 41.06 3.06
CA LEU A 365 -11.98 40.85 1.66
C LEU A 365 -13.29 41.58 1.33
N SER A 366 -13.34 42.18 0.14
CA SER A 366 -14.53 42.84 -0.40
C SER A 366 -15.29 41.91 -1.35
N ALA A 367 -16.61 42.10 -1.47
CA ALA A 367 -17.42 41.37 -2.45
C ALA A 367 -17.17 41.94 -3.87
N PRO A 368 -16.76 41.11 -4.85
CA PRO A 368 -16.45 41.58 -6.20
C PRO A 368 -17.73 41.78 -7.04
N GLN A 369 -17.66 42.64 -8.05
CA GLN A 369 -18.76 42.99 -8.95
C GLN A 369 -18.35 42.84 -10.42
N ASP A 370 -19.32 42.62 -11.32
CA ASP A 370 -19.12 42.47 -12.78
C ASP A 370 -18.00 41.48 -13.19
N VAL A 371 -17.81 40.41 -12.40
CA VAL A 371 -16.73 39.44 -12.60
C VAL A 371 -16.93 38.63 -13.88
N ARG A 372 -15.84 38.42 -14.62
CA ARG A 372 -15.75 37.54 -15.79
C ARG A 372 -14.53 36.65 -15.66
N GLU A 373 -14.74 35.34 -15.72
CA GLU A 373 -13.67 34.34 -15.77
C GLU A 373 -13.36 33.97 -17.23
N THR A 374 -12.08 33.96 -17.57
CA THR A 374 -11.53 33.31 -18.77
C THR A 374 -10.93 31.99 -18.33
N LEU A 375 -11.64 30.89 -18.56
CA LEU A 375 -11.29 29.54 -18.07
C LEU A 375 -9.83 29.17 -18.39
N GLY A 376 -9.10 28.69 -17.37
CA GLY A 376 -7.68 28.35 -17.47
C GLY A 376 -6.72 29.54 -17.64
N SER A 377 -7.21 30.79 -17.58
CA SER A 377 -6.41 32.00 -17.74
C SER A 377 -6.51 32.97 -16.57
N GLY A 378 -7.70 33.19 -15.97
CA GLY A 378 -7.90 34.11 -14.85
C GLY A 378 -9.24 34.85 -14.86
N LEU A 379 -9.36 35.91 -14.07
CA LEU A 379 -10.59 36.70 -13.87
C LEU A 379 -10.35 38.22 -14.05
N GLU A 380 -11.34 38.95 -14.56
CA GLU A 380 -11.44 40.42 -14.50
C GLU A 380 -12.74 40.86 -13.80
N GLY A 381 -12.76 42.02 -13.14
CA GLY A 381 -13.94 42.52 -12.44
C GLY A 381 -13.72 43.84 -11.70
N LEU A 382 -14.63 44.19 -10.79
CA LEU A 382 -14.58 45.38 -9.94
C LEU A 382 -14.45 44.99 -8.46
N VAL A 383 -13.49 45.61 -7.75
CA VAL A 383 -13.30 45.47 -6.29
C VAL A 383 -13.12 46.88 -5.71
N ASP A 384 -13.96 47.26 -4.74
CA ASP A 384 -13.98 48.60 -4.14
C ASP A 384 -14.08 49.76 -5.16
N GLY A 385 -14.64 49.48 -6.35
CA GLY A 385 -14.73 50.41 -7.48
C GLY A 385 -13.49 50.46 -8.39
N LYS A 386 -12.39 49.81 -8.04
CA LYS A 386 -11.19 49.62 -8.89
C LYS A 386 -11.44 48.48 -9.88
N ARG A 387 -10.91 48.57 -11.11
CA ARG A 387 -10.92 47.44 -12.06
C ARG A 387 -9.76 46.50 -11.77
N VAL A 388 -10.03 45.32 -11.23
CA VAL A 388 -9.02 44.32 -10.89
C VAL A 388 -9.00 43.21 -11.93
N ALA A 389 -7.81 42.75 -12.31
CA ALA A 389 -7.62 41.52 -13.09
C ALA A 389 -6.55 40.65 -12.43
N VAL A 390 -6.78 39.34 -12.38
CA VAL A 390 -5.90 38.32 -11.77
C VAL A 390 -5.80 37.15 -12.74
N GLY A 391 -4.60 36.75 -13.13
CA GLY A 391 -4.45 35.65 -14.09
C GLY A 391 -3.04 35.40 -14.61
N SER A 392 -2.95 34.59 -15.66
CA SER A 392 -1.70 34.30 -16.35
C SER A 392 -1.07 35.59 -16.93
N PRO A 393 0.27 35.62 -17.14
CA PRO A 393 0.92 36.77 -17.78
C PRO A 393 0.30 37.13 -19.14
N GLN A 394 -0.10 36.13 -19.92
CA GLN A 394 -0.77 36.32 -21.21
C GLN A 394 -2.16 36.96 -21.09
N MET A 395 -2.93 36.68 -20.03
CA MET A 395 -4.22 37.34 -19.82
C MET A 395 -4.06 38.77 -19.34
N VAL A 396 -3.17 39.01 -18.37
CA VAL A 396 -3.08 40.29 -17.66
C VAL A 396 -2.24 41.33 -18.42
N ALA A 397 -1.26 40.91 -19.22
CA ALA A 397 -0.43 41.79 -20.05
C ALA A 397 -0.66 41.66 -21.57
N GLY A 398 -1.28 40.57 -22.05
CA GLY A 398 -1.42 40.32 -23.49
C GLY A 398 -0.06 40.17 -24.18
N GLU A 399 0.13 40.87 -25.29
CA GLU A 399 1.42 41.00 -25.98
C GLU A 399 2.25 42.21 -25.49
N ALA A 400 1.78 42.98 -24.50
CA ALA A 400 2.50 44.16 -24.02
C ALA A 400 3.77 43.76 -23.24
N PRO A 401 4.89 44.47 -23.43
CA PRO A 401 6.12 44.21 -22.67
C PRO A 401 5.91 44.51 -21.18
N LEU A 402 6.11 43.50 -20.33
CA LEU A 402 6.05 43.62 -18.88
C LEU A 402 7.05 44.67 -18.36
N GLU A 403 6.62 45.52 -17.42
CA GLU A 403 7.52 46.40 -16.63
C GLU A 403 8.68 45.57 -16.04
N ASP A 404 9.89 46.12 -15.98
CA ASP A 404 11.12 45.35 -15.69
C ASP A 404 11.05 44.56 -14.36
N TRP A 405 10.37 45.08 -13.34
CA TRP A 405 10.19 44.37 -12.07
C TRP A 405 9.30 43.11 -12.24
N ALA A 406 8.18 43.21 -12.95
CA ALA A 406 7.28 42.08 -13.22
C ALA A 406 7.97 41.05 -14.12
N GLN A 407 8.76 41.54 -15.07
CA GLN A 407 9.59 40.73 -15.95
C GLN A 407 10.70 39.98 -15.17
N ARG A 408 11.24 40.57 -14.09
CA ARG A 408 12.15 39.87 -13.16
C ARG A 408 11.42 38.91 -12.22
N ALA A 409 10.23 39.25 -11.72
CA ALA A 409 9.40 38.34 -10.92
C ALA A 409 9.03 37.06 -11.70
N VAL A 410 8.57 37.19 -12.95
CA VAL A 410 8.29 36.06 -13.85
C VAL A 410 9.56 35.20 -14.11
N ARG A 411 10.74 35.82 -14.22
CA ARG A 411 12.01 35.09 -14.30
C ARG A 411 12.33 34.35 -13.00
N ARG A 412 12.31 35.02 -11.84
CA ARG A 412 12.52 34.42 -10.50
C ARG A 412 11.58 33.26 -10.22
N ALA A 413 10.34 33.35 -10.70
CA ALA A 413 9.35 32.29 -10.63
C ALA A 413 9.73 31.08 -11.48
N SER A 414 10.18 31.28 -12.72
CA SER A 414 10.64 30.19 -13.60
C SER A 414 11.80 29.39 -12.99
N TRP A 415 12.76 30.06 -12.35
CA TRP A 415 13.87 29.37 -11.64
C TRP A 415 13.36 28.55 -10.45
N ARG A 416 12.42 29.09 -9.67
CA ARG A 416 11.79 28.41 -8.52
C ARG A 416 10.71 27.39 -8.92
N SER A 417 10.46 27.22 -10.22
CA SER A 417 9.31 26.47 -10.77
C SER A 417 7.96 26.86 -10.17
N ALA A 418 7.83 28.14 -9.83
CA ALA A 418 6.62 28.70 -9.29
C ALA A 418 5.68 29.12 -10.43
N LEU A 419 4.41 28.72 -10.32
CA LEU A 419 3.33 29.31 -11.10
C LEU A 419 3.29 30.82 -10.79
N THR A 420 3.27 31.65 -11.83
CA THR A 420 3.09 33.11 -11.68
C THR A 420 1.66 33.49 -12.03
N VAL A 421 0.99 34.18 -11.11
CA VAL A 421 -0.28 34.87 -11.37
C VAL A 421 -0.01 36.37 -11.25
N LEU A 422 -0.25 37.13 -12.32
CA LEU A 422 -0.17 38.58 -12.27
C LEU A 422 -1.47 39.16 -11.72
N VAL A 423 -1.34 40.28 -11.02
CA VAL A 423 -2.44 41.09 -10.49
C VAL A 423 -2.31 42.49 -11.08
N ALA A 424 -3.39 43.00 -11.67
CA ALA A 424 -3.49 44.37 -12.17
C ALA A 424 -4.64 45.13 -11.51
N SER A 425 -4.44 46.43 -11.25
CA SER A 425 -5.47 47.39 -10.86
C SER A 425 -5.51 48.49 -11.90
N ASP A 426 -6.70 48.80 -12.41
CA ASP A 426 -6.99 49.90 -13.33
C ASP A 426 -6.10 49.89 -14.59
N SER A 427 -5.83 48.68 -15.09
CA SER A 427 -4.97 48.35 -16.24
C SER A 427 -3.46 48.49 -16.02
N ARG A 428 -3.00 48.72 -14.78
CA ARG A 428 -1.57 48.64 -14.41
C ARG A 428 -1.29 47.37 -13.59
N ILE A 429 -0.23 46.65 -13.93
CA ILE A 429 0.24 45.50 -13.15
C ILE A 429 0.75 46.01 -11.78
N VAL A 430 0.22 45.47 -10.69
CA VAL A 430 0.52 45.87 -9.31
C VAL A 430 1.26 44.79 -8.51
N ALA A 431 1.09 43.51 -8.86
CA ALA A 431 1.85 42.41 -8.27
C ALA A 431 2.00 41.19 -9.18
N ALA A 432 2.94 40.32 -8.83
CA ALA A 432 3.09 38.96 -9.29
C ALA A 432 3.07 38.03 -8.07
N LEU A 433 2.03 37.21 -7.97
CA LEU A 433 1.86 36.19 -6.93
C LEU A 433 2.54 34.90 -7.42
N LEU A 434 3.48 34.38 -6.62
CA LEU A 434 4.24 33.18 -6.96
C LEU A 434 3.77 32.00 -6.12
N PHE A 435 3.47 30.87 -6.76
CA PHE A 435 3.01 29.65 -6.08
C PHE A 435 3.88 28.46 -6.40
N ALA A 436 4.29 27.71 -5.37
CA ALA A 436 5.02 26.46 -5.53
C ALA A 436 4.35 25.31 -4.75
N ASP A 437 4.73 24.09 -5.10
CA ASP A 437 4.29 22.85 -4.47
C ASP A 437 5.37 22.42 -3.47
N GLU A 438 5.12 22.64 -2.18
CA GLU A 438 6.11 22.54 -1.10
C GLU A 438 6.33 21.09 -0.65
N LEU A 439 7.59 20.67 -0.50
CA LEU A 439 7.96 19.35 0.03
C LEU A 439 7.38 19.15 1.44
N ARG A 440 6.89 17.93 1.73
CA ARG A 440 6.49 17.58 3.10
C ARG A 440 7.71 17.59 4.01
N ARG A 441 7.55 18.03 5.25
CA ARG A 441 8.66 18.14 6.23
C ARG A 441 9.37 16.81 6.46
N GLU A 442 8.60 15.73 6.53
CA GLU A 442 9.10 14.38 6.75
C GLU A 442 9.71 13.70 5.50
N THR A 443 9.59 14.31 4.31
CA THR A 443 10.04 13.69 3.04
C THR A 443 11.53 13.30 3.05
N PRO A 444 12.50 14.18 3.37
CA PRO A 444 13.92 13.85 3.30
C PRO A 444 14.30 12.65 4.16
N ARG A 445 13.72 12.57 5.36
CA ARG A 445 13.99 11.47 6.30
C ARG A 445 13.21 10.20 5.96
N THR A 446 12.08 10.32 5.28
CA THR A 446 11.39 9.18 4.68
C THR A 446 12.27 8.50 3.64
N ILE A 447 12.93 9.26 2.75
CA ILE A 447 13.85 8.71 1.75
C ILE A 447 15.00 7.94 2.44
N GLN A 448 15.63 8.55 3.44
CA GLN A 448 16.70 7.92 4.23
C GLN A 448 16.24 6.67 4.98
N ALA A 449 15.07 6.71 5.63
CA ALA A 449 14.50 5.57 6.33
C ALA A 449 14.18 4.40 5.36
N LEU A 450 13.78 4.70 4.12
CA LEU A 450 13.60 3.68 3.08
C LEU A 450 14.93 3.03 2.68
N ARG A 451 16.03 3.80 2.55
CA ARG A 451 17.39 3.24 2.37
C ARG A 451 17.72 2.26 3.51
N ASN A 452 17.53 2.66 4.78
CA ASN A 452 17.84 1.85 5.96
C ASN A 452 16.98 0.57 6.05
N VAL A 453 15.67 0.68 5.80
CA VAL A 453 14.76 -0.48 5.74
C VAL A 453 15.11 -1.39 4.56
N GLY A 454 15.78 -0.86 3.53
CA GLY A 454 16.49 -1.59 2.49
C GLY A 454 15.85 -1.52 1.11
N ALA A 455 15.33 -0.35 0.74
CA ALA A 455 15.19 0.08 -0.65
C ALA A 455 16.59 0.36 -1.23
N ARG A 456 16.89 -0.25 -2.38
CA ARG A 456 18.17 -0.08 -3.10
C ARG A 456 18.09 0.99 -4.17
N ARG A 457 16.88 1.24 -4.69
CA ARG A 457 16.62 2.24 -5.72
C ARG A 457 15.40 3.06 -5.33
N ILE A 458 15.49 4.37 -5.45
CA ILE A 458 14.41 5.33 -5.21
C ILE A 458 14.30 6.21 -6.45
N VAL A 459 13.09 6.33 -7.01
CA VAL A 459 12.82 7.03 -8.27
C VAL A 459 11.66 8.00 -8.03
N MET A 460 11.82 9.25 -8.47
CA MET A 460 10.71 10.20 -8.55
C MET A 460 10.13 10.21 -9.95
N VAL A 461 8.81 10.08 -10.06
CA VAL A 461 8.05 10.22 -11.31
C VAL A 461 7.22 11.50 -11.21
N THR A 462 7.17 12.29 -12.28
CA THR A 462 6.39 13.54 -12.27
C THR A 462 6.02 14.02 -13.68
N GLY A 463 4.95 14.80 -13.79
CA GLY A 463 4.60 15.56 -14.99
C GLY A 463 5.40 16.86 -15.17
N ASP A 464 6.14 17.29 -14.14
CA ASP A 464 6.92 18.52 -14.13
C ASP A 464 8.13 18.47 -15.08
N ARG A 465 8.81 19.62 -15.24
CA ARG A 465 10.07 19.71 -16.02
C ARG A 465 11.21 18.97 -15.31
N ALA A 466 12.23 18.57 -16.09
CA ALA A 466 13.37 17.79 -15.59
C ALA A 466 14.24 18.58 -14.60
N GLU A 467 14.89 19.65 -15.03
CA GLU A 467 15.77 20.54 -14.25
C GLU A 467 15.27 20.86 -12.81
N PRO A 468 13.99 21.23 -12.59
CA PRO A 468 13.44 21.42 -11.23
C PRO A 468 13.29 20.14 -10.42
N ALA A 469 12.89 19.05 -11.05
CA ALA A 469 12.70 17.75 -10.40
C ALA A 469 14.05 17.07 -10.10
N GLU A 470 15.06 17.27 -10.95
CA GLU A 470 16.46 16.89 -10.74
C GLU A 470 17.04 17.66 -9.54
N THR A 471 16.81 18.97 -9.45
CA THR A 471 17.19 19.78 -8.27
C THR A 471 16.59 19.25 -6.96
N ILE A 472 15.32 18.82 -6.99
CA ILE A 472 14.65 18.19 -5.83
C ILE A 472 15.25 16.79 -5.53
N ALA A 473 15.59 16.00 -6.54
CA ALA A 473 16.14 14.65 -6.36
C ALA A 473 17.55 14.66 -5.78
N ASP A 474 18.42 15.55 -6.25
CA ASP A 474 19.79 15.72 -5.75
C ASP A 474 19.78 16.17 -4.27
N ALA A 475 18.84 17.06 -3.89
CA ALA A 475 18.65 17.50 -2.51
C ALA A 475 18.06 16.42 -1.57
N LEU A 476 17.55 15.31 -2.11
CA LEU A 476 16.87 14.23 -1.37
C LEU A 476 17.56 12.87 -1.44
N ASP A 477 18.68 12.72 -2.16
CA ASP A 477 19.34 11.43 -2.46
C ASP A 477 18.41 10.44 -3.20
N ILE A 478 17.77 10.90 -4.28
CA ILE A 478 16.91 10.07 -5.16
C ILE A 478 17.69 9.66 -6.41
N ASP A 479 17.75 8.36 -6.74
CA ASP A 479 18.66 7.81 -7.77
C ASP A 479 18.28 8.12 -9.23
N ALA A 480 17.04 8.53 -9.48
CA ALA A 480 16.56 8.86 -10.81
C ALA A 480 15.29 9.71 -10.78
N VAL A 481 15.17 10.57 -11.80
CA VAL A 481 13.98 11.37 -12.07
C VAL A 481 13.39 10.97 -13.41
N LEU A 482 12.08 10.69 -13.42
CA LEU A 482 11.29 10.45 -14.61
C LEU A 482 10.28 11.59 -14.73
N ALA A 483 10.79 12.73 -15.21
CA ALA A 483 10.04 13.96 -15.44
C ALA A 483 9.25 13.96 -16.75
N GLN A 484 8.35 14.94 -16.90
CA GLN A 484 7.48 15.18 -18.06
C GLN A 484 6.57 14.00 -18.43
N ARG A 485 6.21 13.15 -17.47
CA ARG A 485 5.43 11.93 -17.69
C ARG A 485 3.92 12.14 -17.59
N ALA A 486 3.25 11.85 -18.70
CA ALA A 486 1.80 11.67 -18.74
C ALA A 486 1.39 10.41 -17.93
N PRO A 487 0.13 10.30 -17.45
CA PRO A 487 -0.31 9.20 -16.58
C PRO A 487 -0.06 7.79 -17.15
N ASN A 488 -0.18 7.60 -18.47
CA ASN A 488 0.16 6.33 -19.13
C ASN A 488 1.67 6.03 -19.08
N GLU A 489 2.52 7.05 -19.25
CA GLU A 489 3.97 6.85 -19.18
C GLU A 489 4.46 6.57 -17.74
N LYS A 490 3.70 7.00 -16.72
CA LYS A 490 3.93 6.56 -15.33
C LYS A 490 3.74 5.05 -15.18
N VAL A 491 2.74 4.47 -15.86
CA VAL A 491 2.51 3.01 -15.88
C VAL A 491 3.67 2.30 -16.58
N ASP A 492 4.09 2.78 -17.75
CA ASP A 492 5.23 2.21 -18.48
C ASP A 492 6.53 2.26 -17.65
N ALA A 493 6.76 3.35 -16.92
CA ALA A 493 7.87 3.49 -15.99
C ALA A 493 7.82 2.47 -14.83
N VAL A 494 6.66 2.29 -14.20
CA VAL A 494 6.48 1.28 -13.13
C VAL A 494 6.70 -0.13 -13.66
N VAL A 495 6.21 -0.45 -14.86
CA VAL A 495 6.45 -1.74 -15.51
C VAL A 495 7.93 -1.96 -15.82
N ALA A 496 8.65 -0.92 -16.24
CA ALA A 496 10.08 -1.02 -16.53
C ALA A 496 10.94 -1.30 -15.27
N GLU A 497 10.72 -0.57 -14.18
CA GLU A 497 11.42 -0.81 -12.91
C GLU A 497 11.03 -2.17 -12.30
N ARG A 498 9.75 -2.56 -12.40
CA ARG A 498 9.24 -3.88 -11.98
C ARG A 498 9.92 -5.05 -12.67
N LEU A 499 10.29 -4.91 -13.94
CA LEU A 499 11.05 -5.94 -14.68
C LEU A 499 12.49 -6.08 -14.18
N ALA A 500 13.05 -5.04 -13.53
CA ALA A 500 14.40 -5.08 -12.95
C ALA A 500 14.39 -5.57 -11.49
N ALA A 501 13.43 -5.15 -10.67
CA ALA A 501 13.33 -5.55 -9.27
C ALA A 501 11.91 -5.38 -8.69
N PRO A 502 11.55 -6.09 -7.60
CA PRO A 502 10.26 -5.92 -6.92
C PRO A 502 10.02 -4.46 -6.53
N THR A 503 8.94 -3.88 -7.07
CA THR A 503 8.73 -2.43 -7.09
C THR A 503 7.48 -1.99 -6.32
N LEU A 504 7.65 -1.00 -5.46
CA LEU A 504 6.59 -0.26 -4.77
C LEU A 504 6.32 1.05 -5.51
N MET A 505 5.07 1.36 -5.82
CA MET A 505 4.64 2.69 -6.27
C MET A 505 3.88 3.39 -5.14
N VAL A 506 4.16 4.68 -4.91
CA VAL A 506 3.51 5.52 -3.90
C VAL A 506 2.90 6.76 -4.56
N GLY A 507 1.64 7.05 -4.28
CA GLY A 507 0.91 8.19 -4.84
C GLY A 507 -0.40 8.48 -4.09
N ASP A 508 -0.91 9.71 -4.14
CA ASP A 508 -2.23 10.10 -3.59
C ASP A 508 -3.27 10.33 -4.71
N GLY A 509 -2.83 10.76 -5.90
CA GLY A 509 -3.69 11.20 -6.99
C GLY A 509 -4.52 10.10 -7.68
N VAL A 510 -5.73 10.47 -8.12
CA VAL A 510 -6.57 9.64 -9.01
C VAL A 510 -5.84 9.28 -10.31
N ASN A 511 -4.96 10.16 -10.79
CA ASN A 511 -4.13 9.98 -11.97
C ASN A 511 -3.12 8.82 -11.81
N ASP A 512 -2.79 8.44 -10.58
CA ASP A 512 -1.75 7.47 -10.24
C ASP A 512 -2.32 6.10 -9.93
N ALA A 513 -3.65 5.97 -9.79
CA ALA A 513 -4.34 4.70 -9.61
C ALA A 513 -3.93 3.60 -10.63
N PRO A 514 -3.73 3.90 -11.95
CA PRO A 514 -3.23 2.90 -12.90
C PRO A 514 -1.77 2.49 -12.64
N ALA A 515 -0.93 3.40 -12.18
CA ALA A 515 0.48 3.12 -11.88
C ALA A 515 0.63 2.34 -10.56
N LEU A 516 -0.18 2.67 -9.55
CA LEU A 516 -0.32 1.93 -8.29
C LEU A 516 -0.72 0.47 -8.56
N ALA A 517 -1.71 0.23 -9.44
CA ALA A 517 -2.16 -1.12 -9.81
C ALA A 517 -1.18 -1.92 -10.69
N ALA A 518 -0.18 -1.26 -11.29
CA ALA A 518 0.82 -1.90 -12.16
C ALA A 518 2.09 -2.38 -11.43
N ALA A 519 2.30 -1.93 -10.19
CA ALA A 519 3.44 -2.27 -9.35
C ALA A 519 3.36 -3.72 -8.80
N ASP A 520 4.35 -4.14 -8.01
CA ASP A 520 4.22 -5.35 -7.17
C ASP A 520 3.52 -5.03 -5.83
N VAL A 521 3.54 -3.76 -5.42
CA VAL A 521 2.70 -3.18 -4.37
C VAL A 521 2.35 -1.74 -4.78
N GLY A 522 1.07 -1.42 -4.89
CA GLY A 522 0.60 -0.03 -4.88
C GLY A 522 0.38 0.46 -3.46
N MET A 523 0.82 1.69 -3.13
CA MET A 523 0.55 2.33 -1.84
C MET A 523 -0.07 3.72 -2.01
N ALA A 524 -1.31 3.88 -1.54
CA ALA A 524 -2.01 5.16 -1.57
C ALA A 524 -1.66 6.00 -0.34
N MET A 525 -1.34 7.27 -0.57
CA MET A 525 -1.16 8.30 0.46
C MET A 525 -2.48 9.00 0.76
N GLY A 526 -2.73 9.28 2.05
CA GLY A 526 -3.79 10.18 2.54
C GLY A 526 -5.21 9.81 2.10
N ALA A 527 -5.97 9.11 2.95
CA ALA A 527 -7.33 8.63 2.65
C ALA A 527 -8.38 9.76 2.45
N ARG A 528 -8.33 10.43 1.29
CA ARG A 528 -9.31 11.41 0.79
C ARG A 528 -10.58 10.70 0.28
N GLY A 529 -11.29 10.04 1.19
CA GLY A 529 -12.48 9.25 0.87
C GLY A 529 -12.17 7.95 0.10
N ALA A 530 -13.18 7.39 -0.56
CA ALA A 530 -13.03 6.27 -1.49
C ALA A 530 -12.42 6.72 -2.84
N SER A 531 -11.21 7.30 -2.80
CA SER A 531 -10.51 7.74 -4.02
C SER A 531 -10.13 6.55 -4.90
N ALA A 532 -10.03 6.78 -6.22
CA ALA A 532 -9.62 5.73 -7.17
C ALA A 532 -8.23 5.15 -6.82
N SER A 533 -7.31 5.99 -6.31
CA SER A 533 -6.02 5.58 -5.77
C SER A 533 -6.15 4.68 -4.53
N SER A 534 -7.05 5.01 -3.61
CA SER A 534 -7.33 4.19 -2.42
C SER A 534 -7.96 2.84 -2.75
N GLU A 535 -8.80 2.75 -3.79
CA GLU A 535 -9.38 1.48 -4.25
C GLU A 535 -8.38 0.66 -5.10
N ALA A 536 -7.50 1.31 -5.87
CA ALA A 536 -6.49 0.64 -6.71
C ALA A 536 -5.25 0.13 -5.95
N ALA A 537 -4.80 0.84 -4.90
CA ALA A 537 -3.59 0.47 -4.15
C ALA A 537 -3.78 -0.75 -3.24
N ASP A 538 -2.73 -1.55 -3.06
CA ASP A 538 -2.71 -2.69 -2.13
C ASP A 538 -2.59 -2.29 -0.65
N VAL A 539 -1.94 -1.15 -0.39
CA VAL A 539 -1.75 -0.54 0.93
C VAL A 539 -2.31 0.88 0.89
N VAL A 540 -2.98 1.31 1.95
CA VAL A 540 -3.47 2.68 2.10
C VAL A 540 -3.00 3.23 3.43
N ILE A 541 -2.30 4.37 3.39
CA ILE A 541 -1.93 5.12 4.59
C ILE A 541 -3.08 6.09 4.89
N LEU A 542 -3.74 5.86 6.03
CA LEU A 542 -4.94 6.61 6.44
C LEU A 542 -4.59 8.05 6.84
N VAL A 543 -3.46 8.21 7.53
CA VAL A 543 -2.89 9.50 7.92
C VAL A 543 -2.12 10.09 6.73
N ASP A 544 -2.24 11.38 6.47
CA ASP A 544 -1.51 12.05 5.40
C ASP A 544 -0.04 12.36 5.80
N ARG A 545 0.75 11.29 5.98
CA ARG A 545 2.11 11.31 6.54
C ARG A 545 3.03 10.30 5.86
N LEU A 546 4.09 10.79 5.22
CA LEU A 546 4.95 9.96 4.36
C LEU A 546 5.85 9.00 5.15
N ASP A 547 6.15 9.30 6.42
CA ASP A 547 6.97 8.46 7.31
C ASP A 547 6.38 7.05 7.57
N ARG A 548 5.09 6.87 7.24
CA ARG A 548 4.41 5.58 7.28
C ARG A 548 4.82 4.62 6.16
N VAL A 549 5.38 5.10 5.05
CA VAL A 549 5.87 4.27 3.92
C VAL A 549 7.03 3.35 4.36
N PRO A 550 8.15 3.86 4.95
CA PRO A 550 9.21 3.01 5.50
C PRO A 550 8.76 2.17 6.69
N GLU A 551 7.85 2.68 7.53
CA GLU A 551 7.28 1.91 8.64
C GLU A 551 6.54 0.66 8.10
N ALA A 552 5.70 0.80 7.07
CA ALA A 552 5.02 -0.31 6.42
C ALA A 552 6.01 -1.39 5.90
N MET A 553 7.09 -0.97 5.25
CA MET A 553 8.15 -1.86 4.78
C MET A 553 8.91 -2.53 5.93
N ALA A 554 9.16 -1.82 7.03
CA ALA A 554 9.85 -2.36 8.21
C ALA A 554 9.00 -3.43 8.92
N ILE A 555 7.69 -3.21 9.02
CA ILE A 555 6.71 -4.16 9.57
C ILE A 555 6.64 -5.41 8.69
N ALA A 556 6.54 -5.23 7.37
CA ALA A 556 6.48 -6.32 6.41
C ALA A 556 7.73 -7.22 6.46
N ARG A 557 8.93 -6.62 6.45
CA ARG A 557 10.20 -7.36 6.56
C ARG A 557 10.35 -8.10 7.88
N ARG A 558 9.96 -7.47 9.01
CA ARG A 558 9.93 -8.15 10.32
C ARG A 558 8.94 -9.32 10.33
N THR A 559 7.80 -9.18 9.66
CA THR A 559 6.75 -10.20 9.57
C THR A 559 7.20 -11.42 8.77
N GLU A 560 7.77 -11.22 7.56
CA GLU A 560 8.34 -12.30 6.74
C GLU A 560 9.50 -12.99 7.49
N ALA A 561 10.40 -12.23 8.13
CA ALA A 561 11.51 -12.78 8.91
C ALA A 561 11.07 -13.61 10.13
N ILE A 562 10.05 -13.16 10.88
CA ILE A 562 9.49 -13.91 12.02
C ILE A 562 8.79 -15.19 11.55
N ALA A 563 8.01 -15.11 10.46
CA ALA A 563 7.36 -16.29 9.88
C ALA A 563 8.40 -17.33 9.44
N LEU A 564 9.41 -16.91 8.68
CA LEU A 564 10.50 -17.79 8.22
C LEU A 564 11.32 -18.37 9.38
N GLN A 565 11.64 -17.58 10.41
CA GLN A 565 12.32 -18.06 11.61
C GLN A 565 11.49 -19.17 12.28
N SER A 566 10.22 -18.88 12.59
CA SER A 566 9.30 -19.81 13.25
C SER A 566 9.16 -21.13 12.49
N ILE A 567 8.93 -21.06 11.17
CA ILE A 567 8.75 -22.25 10.32
C ILE A 567 10.04 -23.05 10.20
N PHE A 568 11.18 -22.39 9.92
CA PHE A 568 12.44 -23.08 9.71
C PHE A 568 12.95 -23.74 11.00
N THR A 569 12.89 -23.04 12.14
CA THR A 569 13.25 -23.61 13.44
C THR A 569 12.34 -24.77 13.82
N GLY A 570 11.01 -24.59 13.70
CA GLY A 570 10.04 -25.63 14.07
C GLY A 570 10.15 -26.88 13.18
N MET A 571 10.12 -26.72 11.86
CA MET A 571 10.24 -27.86 10.93
C MET A 571 11.57 -28.59 11.05
N SER A 572 12.66 -27.89 11.38
CA SER A 572 13.96 -28.52 11.65
C SER A 572 13.94 -29.36 12.93
N LEU A 573 13.28 -28.87 13.98
CA LEU A 573 13.24 -29.52 15.30
C LEU A 573 12.22 -30.67 15.35
N SER A 574 11.06 -30.54 14.70
CA SER A 574 10.12 -31.65 14.45
C SER A 574 10.78 -32.71 13.55
N GLY A 575 11.49 -32.29 12.49
CA GLY A 575 12.27 -33.20 11.64
C GLY A 575 13.32 -33.99 12.43
N ALA A 576 14.09 -33.33 13.29
CA ALA A 576 15.07 -34.00 14.16
C ALA A 576 14.40 -35.00 15.13
N THR A 577 13.27 -34.63 15.72
CA THR A 577 12.48 -35.47 16.65
C THR A 577 11.91 -36.70 15.93
N MET A 578 11.35 -36.50 14.74
CA MET A 578 10.81 -37.56 13.86
C MET A 578 11.87 -38.61 13.53
N ILE A 579 13.10 -38.20 13.22
CA ILE A 579 14.15 -39.17 12.87
C ILE A 579 14.74 -39.80 14.14
N ALA A 580 14.83 -39.08 15.26
CA ALA A 580 15.22 -39.67 16.55
C ALA A 580 14.22 -40.75 17.01
N ALA A 581 12.92 -40.55 16.75
CA ALA A 581 11.88 -41.56 16.94
C ALA A 581 12.08 -42.79 16.02
N ALA A 582 12.44 -42.59 14.75
CA ALA A 582 12.70 -43.69 13.81
C ALA A 582 13.83 -44.63 14.30
N PHE A 583 14.89 -44.07 14.90
CA PHE A 583 15.98 -44.84 15.51
C PHE A 583 15.65 -45.41 16.89
N GLY A 584 14.50 -45.05 17.48
CA GLY A 584 14.04 -45.53 18.79
C GLY A 584 14.58 -44.78 20.00
N TYR A 585 15.15 -43.57 19.81
CA TYR A 585 15.60 -42.70 20.91
C TYR A 585 14.46 -41.90 21.56
N VAL A 586 13.30 -41.84 20.90
CA VAL A 586 12.10 -41.10 21.33
C VAL A 586 10.91 -42.06 21.28
N THR A 587 10.11 -42.10 22.34
CA THR A 587 8.88 -42.92 22.43
C THR A 587 7.67 -42.11 21.97
N PRO A 588 6.51 -42.71 21.69
CA PRO A 588 5.32 -41.96 21.28
C PRO A 588 4.93 -40.85 22.28
N VAL A 589 5.00 -41.15 23.59
CA VAL A 589 4.67 -40.17 24.65
C VAL A 589 5.70 -39.03 24.70
N SER A 590 7.01 -39.31 24.66
CA SER A 590 8.01 -38.23 24.68
C SER A 590 8.06 -37.44 23.37
N GLY A 591 7.76 -38.08 22.23
CA GLY A 591 7.60 -37.43 20.94
C GLY A 591 6.48 -36.38 20.94
N ALA A 592 5.31 -36.72 21.48
CA ALA A 592 4.20 -35.77 21.61
C ALA A 592 4.53 -34.58 22.51
N LEU A 593 5.19 -34.82 23.66
CA LEU A 593 5.58 -33.75 24.59
C LEU A 593 6.67 -32.83 24.03
N ILE A 594 7.62 -33.38 23.25
CA ILE A 594 8.60 -32.57 22.52
C ILE A 594 7.90 -31.74 21.43
N GLN A 595 6.97 -32.34 20.68
CA GLN A 595 6.25 -31.70 19.59
C GLN A 595 5.37 -30.53 20.06
N GLU A 596 4.59 -30.70 21.13
CA GLU A 596 3.81 -29.62 21.76
C GLU A 596 4.72 -28.47 22.22
N LEU A 597 5.89 -28.77 22.78
CA LEU A 597 6.87 -27.74 23.19
C LEU A 597 7.44 -26.96 21.99
N ILE A 598 7.68 -27.63 20.87
CA ILE A 598 8.07 -26.98 19.60
C ILE A 598 6.95 -26.04 19.15
N ASP A 599 5.72 -26.53 19.10
CA ASP A 599 4.57 -25.80 18.56
C ASP A 599 4.24 -24.56 19.39
N VAL A 600 4.22 -24.69 20.72
CA VAL A 600 4.05 -23.54 21.63
C VAL A 600 5.19 -22.53 21.47
N ALA A 601 6.46 -22.96 21.41
CA ALA A 601 7.60 -22.05 21.24
C ALA A 601 7.55 -21.31 19.88
N VAL A 602 7.15 -22.01 18.82
CA VAL A 602 7.01 -21.49 17.45
C VAL A 602 5.85 -20.48 17.35
N ILE A 603 4.70 -20.76 17.97
CA ILE A 603 3.54 -19.87 18.05
C ILE A 603 3.89 -18.62 18.87
N LEU A 604 4.55 -18.76 20.02
CA LEU A 604 5.03 -17.63 20.82
C LEU A 604 6.04 -16.78 20.06
N ASN A 605 6.92 -17.38 19.24
CA ASN A 605 7.80 -16.64 18.35
C ASN A 605 7.05 -15.92 17.24
N ALA A 606 6.04 -16.54 16.62
CA ALA A 606 5.22 -15.92 15.58
C ALA A 606 4.43 -14.71 16.11
N LEU A 607 3.87 -14.83 17.33
CA LEU A 607 3.17 -13.74 18.02
C LEU A 607 4.07 -12.53 18.35
N ARG A 608 5.41 -12.64 18.23
CA ARG A 608 6.30 -11.46 18.27
C ARG A 608 6.02 -10.47 17.13
N ALA A 609 5.31 -10.85 16.06
CA ALA A 609 4.86 -9.90 15.03
C ALA A 609 3.86 -8.85 15.57
N LEU A 610 3.09 -9.18 16.61
CA LEU A 610 2.18 -8.24 17.31
C LEU A 610 2.92 -7.23 18.21
N GLY A 611 4.15 -7.55 18.61
CA GLY A 611 4.95 -6.64 19.42
C GLY A 611 5.35 -5.41 18.59
N PRO A 612 5.24 -4.17 19.11
CA PRO A 612 5.60 -2.98 18.36
C PRO A 612 7.04 -3.07 17.82
N GLN A 613 7.31 -2.40 16.71
CA GLN A 613 8.69 -2.10 16.35
C GLN A 613 9.21 -1.02 17.29
N SER A 614 10.07 -1.46 18.21
CA SER A 614 10.95 -0.58 19.00
C SER A 614 12.06 -0.05 18.11
N VAL A 615 11.64 0.62 17.03
CA VAL A 615 12.44 1.40 16.07
C VAL A 615 12.27 2.88 16.42
N PHE A 616 11.72 3.21 17.60
CA PHE A 616 11.51 4.58 18.08
C PHE A 616 11.70 4.76 19.60
N ASP A 617 11.92 3.71 20.40
CA ASP A 617 12.02 3.85 21.87
C ASP A 617 13.42 4.26 22.38
N ARG A 618 13.95 5.37 21.86
CA ARG A 618 14.94 6.17 22.61
C ARG A 618 14.17 7.17 23.50
N PRO A 619 14.71 7.59 24.65
CA PRO A 619 14.09 8.67 25.42
C PRO A 619 14.12 9.96 24.58
N PRO A 620 13.06 10.79 24.58
CA PRO A 620 13.07 12.03 23.84
C PRO A 620 14.12 13.00 24.38
N MET A 621 14.59 13.89 23.51
CA MET A 621 15.44 15.03 23.85
C MET A 621 14.72 15.92 24.88
N PRO A 622 15.44 16.49 25.86
CA PRO A 622 14.85 17.47 26.76
C PRO A 622 14.27 18.68 26.01
N GLU A 623 13.04 19.05 26.38
CA GLU A 623 12.27 20.16 25.82
C GLU A 623 13.07 21.48 25.79
N ALA A 624 13.84 21.75 26.84
CA ALA A 624 14.73 22.91 26.93
C ALA A 624 15.89 22.91 25.91
N ALA A 625 16.37 21.75 25.46
CA ALA A 625 17.35 21.67 24.37
C ALA A 625 16.69 21.86 23.00
N THR A 626 15.45 21.40 22.84
CA THR A 626 14.66 21.57 21.61
C THR A 626 14.36 23.05 21.38
N GLU A 627 13.92 23.76 22.42
CA GLU A 627 13.63 25.20 22.37
C GLU A 627 14.89 26.06 22.09
N LEU A 628 16.06 25.67 22.61
CA LEU A 628 17.32 26.36 22.31
C LEU A 628 17.72 26.24 20.83
N LEU A 629 17.54 25.05 20.23
CA LEU A 629 17.83 24.82 18.80
C LEU A 629 16.83 25.56 17.91
N ARG A 630 15.54 25.53 18.26
CA ARG A 630 14.47 26.28 17.58
C ARG A 630 14.77 27.79 17.54
N GLN A 631 15.23 28.34 18.66
CA GLN A 631 15.67 29.74 18.76
C GLN A 631 16.97 30.03 17.99
N GLU A 632 17.78 29.04 17.61
CA GLU A 632 18.92 29.26 16.72
C GLU A 632 18.48 29.30 15.25
N HIS A 633 17.62 28.39 14.81
CA HIS A 633 17.01 28.42 13.47
C HIS A 633 16.29 29.73 13.16
N GLU A 634 15.56 30.32 14.12
CA GLU A 634 14.90 31.63 13.96
C GLU A 634 15.88 32.73 13.51
N LYS A 635 17.10 32.76 14.06
CA LYS A 635 18.14 33.75 13.69
C LYS A 635 18.73 33.51 12.30
N ILE A 636 18.68 32.27 11.82
CA ILE A 636 19.15 31.93 10.47
C ILE A 636 18.10 32.37 9.45
N GLU A 637 16.80 32.18 9.73
CA GLU A 637 15.74 32.65 8.84
C GLU A 637 15.77 34.19 8.68
N GLU A 638 16.05 34.96 9.75
CA GLU A 638 16.33 36.41 9.65
C GLU A 638 17.52 36.71 8.69
N ALA A 639 18.60 35.92 8.78
CA ALA A 639 19.77 36.08 7.92
C ALA A 639 19.51 35.66 6.46
N LEU A 640 18.68 34.64 6.22
CA LEU A 640 18.24 34.20 4.90
C LEU A 640 17.27 35.20 4.26
N GLU A 641 16.41 35.83 5.05
CA GLU A 641 15.59 36.95 4.60
C GLU A 641 16.45 38.17 4.27
N ARG A 642 17.49 38.48 5.05
CA ARG A 642 18.47 39.53 4.70
C ARG A 642 19.22 39.21 3.40
N LEU A 643 19.64 37.95 3.19
CA LEU A 643 20.28 37.51 1.95
C LEU A 643 19.36 37.60 0.74
N ARG A 644 18.08 37.23 0.88
CA ARG A 644 17.05 37.46 -0.14
C ARG A 644 16.93 38.95 -0.49
N ASN A 645 16.76 39.82 0.52
CA ASN A 645 16.68 41.26 0.32
C ASN A 645 17.92 41.84 -0.37
N ILE A 646 19.11 41.26 -0.17
CA ILE A 646 20.33 41.61 -0.90
C ILE A 646 20.26 41.15 -2.37
N ALA A 647 19.83 39.91 -2.63
CA ALA A 647 19.64 39.42 -4.00
C ALA A 647 18.58 40.22 -4.78
N ASP A 648 17.54 40.70 -4.10
CA ASP A 648 16.52 41.59 -4.66
C ASP A 648 17.06 43.01 -4.92
N ALA A 649 17.96 43.53 -4.06
CA ALA A 649 18.60 44.84 -4.25
C ALA A 649 19.62 44.86 -5.40
N LEU A 650 20.29 43.73 -5.69
CA LEU A 650 21.26 43.63 -6.79
C LEU A 650 20.65 43.83 -8.19
N ASP A 651 19.33 43.66 -8.35
CA ASP A 651 18.60 43.88 -9.61
C ASP A 651 18.74 45.31 -10.18
N GLY A 652 19.01 46.30 -9.32
CA GLY A 652 19.07 47.72 -9.68
C GLY A 652 20.23 48.48 -9.05
N ALA A 653 21.21 47.76 -8.49
CA ALA A 653 22.37 48.35 -7.83
C ALA A 653 23.35 48.98 -8.84
N ASP A 654 23.91 50.14 -8.49
CA ASP A 654 25.09 50.65 -9.20
C ASP A 654 26.36 49.87 -8.82
N ALA A 655 27.47 50.12 -9.53
CA ALA A 655 28.73 49.39 -9.34
C ALA A 655 29.24 49.36 -7.88
N ALA A 656 29.10 50.47 -7.15
CA ALA A 656 29.57 50.59 -5.77
C ALA A 656 28.58 49.95 -4.78
N SER A 657 27.27 50.08 -5.05
CA SER A 657 26.22 49.44 -4.27
C SER A 657 26.28 47.92 -4.43
N ALA A 658 26.53 47.41 -5.63
CA ALA A 658 26.65 45.98 -5.92
C ALA A 658 27.86 45.35 -5.20
N ASP A 659 29.02 46.00 -5.22
CA ASP A 659 30.20 45.56 -4.45
C ASP A 659 29.92 45.51 -2.95
N SER A 660 29.31 46.57 -2.40
CA SER A 660 28.91 46.63 -0.98
C SER A 660 27.91 45.52 -0.61
N LEU A 661 26.91 45.28 -1.46
CA LEU A 661 25.86 44.26 -1.27
C LEU A 661 26.42 42.83 -1.37
N ILE A 662 27.23 42.52 -2.38
CA ILE A 662 27.87 41.21 -2.53
C ILE A 662 28.83 40.94 -1.36
N SER A 663 29.56 41.97 -0.92
CA SER A 663 30.46 41.89 0.25
C SER A 663 29.72 41.90 1.60
N GLU A 664 28.43 42.28 1.65
CA GLU A 664 27.55 42.05 2.79
C GLU A 664 27.03 40.60 2.80
N ALA A 665 26.59 40.09 1.65
CA ALA A 665 26.15 38.71 1.51
C ALA A 665 27.27 37.69 1.81
N GLU A 666 28.49 37.92 1.33
CA GLU A 666 29.66 37.08 1.64
C GLU A 666 29.91 36.98 3.15
N ARG A 667 29.71 38.09 3.86
CA ARG A 667 29.87 38.19 5.31
C ARG A 667 28.78 37.44 6.06
N ILE A 668 27.51 37.60 5.66
CA ILE A 668 26.37 36.89 6.27
C ILE A 668 26.50 35.37 6.03
N VAL A 669 26.80 34.97 4.79
CA VAL A 669 27.03 33.57 4.43
C VAL A 669 28.21 32.97 5.20
N SER A 670 29.31 33.71 5.36
CA SER A 670 30.50 33.18 6.06
C SER A 670 30.35 33.14 7.58
N SER A 671 29.84 34.20 8.21
CA SER A 671 29.81 34.32 9.69
C SER A 671 28.49 33.92 10.35
N VAL A 672 27.41 33.70 9.59
CA VAL A 672 26.13 33.21 10.13
C VAL A 672 25.86 31.80 9.63
N VAL A 673 25.72 31.61 8.32
CA VAL A 673 25.38 30.30 7.73
C VAL A 673 26.53 29.32 7.92
N VAL A 674 27.66 29.52 7.25
CA VAL A 674 28.77 28.54 7.20
C VAL A 674 29.43 28.31 8.57
N ASP A 675 29.32 29.25 9.51
CA ASP A 675 29.76 29.08 10.89
C ASP A 675 28.66 28.50 11.82
N HIS A 676 27.40 28.39 11.39
CA HIS A 676 26.40 27.51 12.00
C HIS A 676 26.58 26.06 11.54
N GLU A 677 26.58 25.76 10.23
CA GLU A 677 26.74 24.39 9.68
C GLU A 677 27.89 23.60 10.38
N LYS A 678 29.05 24.27 10.54
CA LYS A 678 30.24 23.69 11.19
C LYS A 678 30.07 23.42 12.68
N ARG A 679 29.33 24.27 13.41
CA ARG A 679 29.09 24.09 14.84
C ARG A 679 28.10 22.96 15.07
N ASP A 680 27.10 22.86 14.23
CA ASP A 680 26.09 21.82 14.34
C ASP A 680 26.66 20.45 13.93
N GLU A 681 27.47 20.39 12.86
CA GLU A 681 28.27 19.18 12.52
C GLU A 681 29.23 18.75 13.64
N ALA A 682 29.83 19.70 14.36
CA ALA A 682 30.84 19.42 15.39
C ALA A 682 30.29 19.15 16.80
N VAL A 683 29.12 19.70 17.16
CA VAL A 683 28.60 19.70 18.54
C VAL A 683 27.16 19.20 18.62
N VAL A 684 26.26 19.73 17.79
CA VAL A 684 24.83 19.41 17.88
C VAL A 684 24.57 17.99 17.37
N TYR A 685 25.03 17.64 16.17
CA TYR A 685 24.79 16.33 15.56
C TYR A 685 25.30 15.15 16.41
N PRO A 686 26.51 15.19 17.03
CA PRO A 686 26.93 14.15 17.97
C PRO A 686 26.02 14.01 19.20
N GLY A 687 25.49 15.12 19.72
CA GLY A 687 24.55 15.13 20.84
C GLY A 687 23.17 14.59 20.46
N VAL A 688 22.60 15.10 19.35
CA VAL A 688 21.29 14.70 18.80
C VAL A 688 21.29 13.23 18.35
N GLY A 689 22.41 12.71 17.83
CA GLY A 689 22.62 11.29 17.54
C GLY A 689 22.52 10.36 18.77
N GLY A 690 22.58 10.91 19.99
CA GLY A 690 22.24 10.20 21.22
C GLY A 690 20.75 9.90 21.36
N PHE A 691 19.88 10.73 20.77
CA PHE A 691 18.42 10.65 20.84
C PHE A 691 17.79 10.05 19.57
N LEU A 692 18.40 10.26 18.39
CA LEU A 692 17.99 9.63 17.13
C LEU A 692 18.32 8.13 17.08
N GLN A 693 17.49 7.33 16.41
CA GLN A 693 17.69 5.88 16.23
C GLN A 693 19.00 5.54 15.52
N ASP A 694 19.23 6.14 14.35
CA ASP A 694 20.40 5.97 13.50
C ASP A 694 21.09 7.32 13.26
N SER A 695 22.43 7.34 13.28
CA SER A 695 23.23 8.52 12.93
C SER A 695 23.24 8.84 11.42
N HIS A 696 22.59 8.02 10.58
CA HIS A 696 22.74 8.09 9.13
C HIS A 696 22.06 9.30 8.47
N GLY A 697 20.99 9.86 9.05
CA GLY A 697 20.39 11.09 8.50
C GLY A 697 21.36 12.27 8.53
N LEU A 698 22.09 12.41 9.64
CA LEU A 698 23.19 13.37 9.84
C LEU A 698 24.33 13.16 8.82
N SER A 699 24.48 11.95 8.26
CA SER A 699 25.49 11.66 7.24
C SER A 699 25.06 12.03 5.81
N ALA A 700 23.75 12.05 5.53
CA ALA A 700 23.22 12.54 4.26
C ALA A 700 23.30 14.08 4.18
N MET A 701 23.09 14.77 5.29
CA MET A 701 23.26 16.22 5.44
C MET A 701 24.68 16.70 5.13
N SER A 702 25.69 15.84 5.28
CA SER A 702 27.06 16.11 4.80
C SER A 702 27.11 16.38 3.28
N GLY A 703 26.12 15.93 2.50
CA GLY A 703 25.87 16.38 1.13
C GLY A 703 25.58 17.87 1.05
N ALA A 704 24.51 18.31 1.70
CA ALA A 704 24.09 19.72 1.75
C ALA A 704 25.20 20.63 2.30
N HIS A 705 25.83 20.29 3.44
CA HIS A 705 26.96 21.04 4.00
C HIS A 705 28.09 21.26 2.99
N ARG A 706 28.48 20.23 2.23
CA ARG A 706 29.57 20.35 1.25
C ARG A 706 29.21 21.31 0.12
N GLU A 707 27.94 21.36 -0.28
CA GLU A 707 27.46 22.23 -1.36
C GLU A 707 27.18 23.66 -0.87
N ILE A 708 26.56 23.86 0.29
CA ILE A 708 26.42 25.16 0.95
C ILE A 708 27.81 25.80 1.13
N GLN A 709 28.80 25.03 1.60
CA GLN A 709 30.19 25.48 1.64
C GLN A 709 30.81 25.67 0.25
N HIS A 710 30.40 24.94 -0.80
CA HIS A 710 30.90 25.13 -2.17
C HIS A 710 30.44 26.47 -2.73
N GLN A 711 29.14 26.75 -2.63
CA GLN A 711 28.52 28.00 -3.04
C GLN A 711 29.06 29.19 -2.23
N ALA A 712 29.22 29.05 -0.91
CA ALA A 712 29.90 30.05 -0.08
C ALA A 712 31.34 30.33 -0.53
N ARG A 713 32.10 29.28 -0.93
CA ARG A 713 33.45 29.43 -1.52
C ARG A 713 33.43 30.03 -2.93
N LEU A 714 32.34 29.95 -3.68
CA LEU A 714 32.16 30.67 -4.95
C LEU A 714 31.88 32.16 -4.69
N LEU A 715 30.90 32.49 -3.84
CA LEU A 715 30.58 33.86 -3.43
C LEU A 715 31.80 34.57 -2.83
N GLY A 716 32.54 33.88 -1.94
CA GLY A 716 33.78 34.36 -1.33
C GLY A 716 34.96 34.51 -2.29
N ARG A 717 34.90 33.96 -3.52
CA ARG A 717 35.84 34.23 -4.61
C ARG A 717 35.37 35.39 -5.49
N LEU A 718 34.08 35.50 -5.76
CA LEU A 718 33.50 36.62 -6.50
C LEU A 718 33.70 37.94 -5.76
N SER A 719 33.30 38.05 -4.49
CA SER A 719 33.52 39.24 -3.65
C SER A 719 35.00 39.67 -3.61
N LYS A 720 35.94 38.73 -3.54
CA LYS A 720 37.39 39.02 -3.54
C LYS A 720 37.97 39.32 -4.93
N GLY A 721 37.21 39.05 -5.99
CA GLY A 721 37.53 39.41 -7.38
C GLY A 721 36.98 40.78 -7.81
N LEU A 722 36.10 41.39 -7.02
CA LEU A 722 35.58 42.74 -7.29
C LEU A 722 36.67 43.79 -7.04
N GLY A 723 37.32 44.20 -8.14
CA GLY A 723 38.13 45.41 -8.17
C GLY A 723 37.27 46.67 -8.07
N LYS A 724 37.87 47.80 -7.69
CA LYS A 724 37.17 49.10 -7.54
C LYS A 724 36.77 49.78 -8.87
N GLU A 725 36.69 49.02 -9.95
CA GLU A 725 36.31 49.47 -11.29
C GLU A 725 35.18 48.58 -11.78
N ASN A 726 34.01 49.18 -12.05
CA ASN A 726 32.75 48.57 -12.51
C ASN A 726 32.70 47.02 -12.57
N PRO A 727 32.02 46.35 -11.61
CA PRO A 727 31.65 44.95 -11.75
C PRO A 727 30.93 44.72 -13.07
N GLU A 728 31.38 43.76 -13.87
CA GLU A 728 30.69 43.44 -15.12
C GLU A 728 29.28 42.91 -14.82
N PRO A 729 28.25 43.25 -15.63
CA PRO A 729 26.87 42.83 -15.37
C PRO A 729 26.63 41.30 -15.34
N HIS A 730 27.60 40.48 -15.78
CA HIS A 730 27.56 39.04 -15.60
C HIS A 730 27.93 38.62 -14.16
N VAL A 731 28.99 39.20 -13.59
CA VAL A 731 29.49 38.93 -12.23
C VAL A 731 28.42 39.21 -11.16
N VAL A 732 27.63 40.28 -11.36
CA VAL A 732 26.52 40.63 -10.46
C VAL A 732 25.42 39.57 -10.49
N ARG A 733 25.10 39.02 -11.67
CA ARG A 733 24.12 37.93 -11.82
C ARG A 733 24.64 36.60 -11.27
N ASP A 734 25.92 36.30 -11.47
CA ASP A 734 26.54 35.09 -10.92
C ASP A 734 26.50 35.12 -9.39
N ALA A 735 26.83 36.26 -8.78
CA ALA A 735 26.71 36.46 -7.34
C ALA A 735 25.25 36.37 -6.86
N GLN A 736 24.30 37.00 -7.57
CA GLN A 736 22.87 36.92 -7.28
C GLN A 736 22.36 35.47 -7.32
N HIS A 737 22.69 34.71 -8.36
CA HIS A 737 22.34 33.29 -8.51
C HIS A 737 22.91 32.44 -7.37
N ILE A 738 24.17 32.66 -6.99
CA ILE A 738 24.81 31.94 -5.88
C ILE A 738 24.12 32.27 -4.54
N ILE A 739 23.73 33.53 -4.31
CA ILE A 739 22.97 33.92 -3.11
C ILE A 739 21.59 33.25 -3.10
N GLU A 740 20.84 33.26 -4.20
CA GLU A 740 19.56 32.56 -4.30
C GLU A 740 19.70 31.03 -4.11
N THR A 741 20.76 30.44 -4.66
CA THR A 741 21.08 29.00 -4.50
C THR A 741 21.38 28.65 -3.04
N ILE A 742 22.17 29.47 -2.34
CA ILE A 742 22.44 29.29 -0.90
C ILE A 742 21.14 29.43 -0.10
N VAL A 743 20.32 30.45 -0.37
CA VAL A 743 19.04 30.63 0.34
C VAL A 743 18.09 29.46 0.11
N ALA A 744 18.06 28.86 -1.09
CA ALA A 744 17.26 27.66 -1.36
C ALA A 744 17.81 26.42 -0.62
N LEU A 745 19.11 26.16 -0.69
CA LEU A 745 19.76 25.01 -0.05
C LEU A 745 19.61 25.06 1.48
N VAL A 746 19.90 26.21 2.10
CA VAL A 746 19.83 26.36 3.56
C VAL A 746 18.39 26.28 4.06
N ARG A 747 17.39 26.81 3.32
CA ARG A 747 15.97 26.61 3.68
C ARG A 747 15.56 25.14 3.68
N ILE A 748 16.05 24.34 2.72
CA ILE A 748 15.82 22.89 2.68
C ILE A 748 16.56 22.19 3.83
N HIS A 749 17.79 22.62 4.14
CA HIS A 749 18.62 22.07 5.22
C HIS A 749 18.04 22.34 6.61
N ASN A 750 17.73 23.59 6.96
CA ASN A 750 17.09 23.94 8.24
C ASN A 750 15.74 23.24 8.42
N ALA A 751 14.98 23.00 7.33
CA ALA A 751 13.75 22.23 7.38
C ALA A 751 14.00 20.74 7.70
N GLN A 752 15.14 20.17 7.27
CA GLN A 752 15.59 18.84 7.69
C GLN A 752 16.01 18.83 9.16
N GLU A 753 16.74 19.84 9.61
CA GLU A 753 17.22 19.97 11.01
C GLU A 753 16.09 20.14 12.02
N GLU A 754 15.14 21.04 11.75
CA GLU A 754 14.00 21.26 12.63
C GLU A 754 13.12 20.00 12.73
N ASP A 755 12.94 19.25 11.63
CA ASP A 755 12.25 17.97 11.61
C ASP A 755 13.06 16.88 12.39
N ILE A 756 14.40 16.91 12.30
CA ILE A 756 15.32 16.10 13.13
C ILE A 756 15.13 16.40 14.62
N TYR A 757 15.13 17.66 15.03
CA TYR A 757 15.02 18.08 16.42
C TYR A 757 13.62 17.80 16.99
N GLN A 758 12.55 18.07 16.23
CA GLN A 758 11.17 17.76 16.63
C GLN A 758 10.93 16.25 16.80
N HIS A 759 11.46 15.40 15.92
CA HIS A 759 11.37 13.94 16.10
C HIS A 759 12.16 13.46 17.30
N ALA A 760 13.38 13.98 17.51
CA ALA A 760 14.17 13.67 18.69
C ALA A 760 13.45 14.09 19.98
N ALA A 761 12.66 15.17 19.96
CA ALA A 761 11.83 15.63 21.09
C ALA A 761 10.50 14.86 21.27
N THR A 762 10.02 14.15 20.24
CA THR A 762 8.68 13.53 20.26
C THR A 762 8.65 12.26 21.14
N PRO A 763 7.79 12.17 22.17
CA PRO A 763 7.70 10.98 23.00
C PRO A 763 7.03 9.79 22.26
N SER A 764 7.65 8.61 22.34
CA SER A 764 7.05 7.35 21.86
C SER A 764 5.66 7.13 22.49
N ALA A 765 4.66 6.85 21.65
CA ALA A 765 3.25 6.81 22.02
C ALA A 765 2.94 5.72 23.06
N GLY A 766 2.95 6.12 24.34
CA GLY A 766 2.77 5.21 25.48
C GLY A 766 3.17 5.77 26.86
N ARG A 767 3.81 6.94 26.94
CA ARG A 767 4.12 7.62 28.22
C ARG A 767 3.93 9.14 28.15
N ALA A 768 3.17 9.68 29.09
CA ALA A 768 3.21 11.11 29.42
C ALA A 768 4.50 11.44 30.20
N PRO A 769 5.11 12.63 30.00
CA PRO A 769 6.30 13.05 30.73
C PRO A 769 5.96 13.48 32.18
N PRO A 770 6.82 13.19 33.16
CA PRO A 770 6.68 13.72 34.52
C PRO A 770 7.18 15.17 34.58
N GLY A 771 6.26 16.14 34.68
CA GLY A 771 6.60 17.56 34.71
C GLY A 771 7.34 17.98 35.98
N ALA A 772 8.51 18.61 35.83
CA ALA A 772 9.22 19.35 36.87
C ALA A 772 10.12 20.42 36.22
N PRO A 773 9.98 21.71 36.55
CA PRO A 773 10.82 22.75 35.96
C PRO A 773 12.24 22.72 36.55
N ALA A 774 13.26 22.75 35.69
CA ALA A 774 14.63 22.99 36.10
C ALA A 774 14.81 24.47 36.49
N LYS A 775 15.57 24.73 37.56
CA LYS A 775 15.96 26.10 37.92
C LYS A 775 17.18 26.53 37.11
N ALA A 776 17.12 27.73 36.52
CA ALA A 776 18.30 28.40 35.98
C ALA A 776 19.33 28.66 37.09
N GLY A 777 20.60 28.75 36.72
CA GLY A 777 21.70 29.12 37.60
C GLY A 777 22.68 30.02 36.85
N ASP A 778 22.94 31.21 37.41
CA ASP A 778 23.63 32.29 36.71
C ASP A 778 25.14 32.02 36.49
N GLY A 779 25.60 32.29 35.27
CA GLY A 779 27.02 32.35 34.92
C GLY A 779 27.20 32.51 33.41
N PRO A 780 28.11 33.40 32.94
CA PRO A 780 28.30 33.63 31.50
C PRO A 780 28.99 32.43 30.84
N ALA A 781 28.17 31.56 30.28
CA ALA A 781 28.57 30.41 29.49
C ALA A 781 28.52 30.75 27.98
N SER A 782 29.27 30.02 27.15
CA SER A 782 28.99 30.00 25.71
C SER A 782 27.73 29.16 25.45
N GLN A 783 26.87 29.61 24.54
CA GLN A 783 25.60 28.94 24.17
C GLN A 783 25.81 27.46 23.82
N THR A 784 26.92 27.14 23.15
CA THR A 784 27.40 25.78 22.87
C THR A 784 27.37 24.87 24.11
N SER A 785 27.84 25.39 25.25
CA SER A 785 27.89 24.66 26.52
C SER A 785 26.58 24.70 27.31
N GLU A 786 25.61 25.50 26.90
CA GLU A 786 24.25 25.49 27.44
C GLU A 786 23.40 24.43 26.74
N ILE A 787 23.49 24.32 25.41
CA ILE A 787 22.87 23.25 24.61
C ILE A 787 23.38 21.87 25.06
N GLU A 788 24.71 21.70 25.20
CA GLU A 788 25.31 20.44 25.68
C GLU A 788 24.82 20.06 27.09
N ARG A 789 24.72 21.05 28.00
CA ARG A 789 24.16 20.86 29.36
C ARG A 789 22.66 20.55 29.36
N ALA A 790 21.91 21.14 28.44
CA ALA A 790 20.48 20.90 28.29
C ALA A 790 20.19 19.48 27.76
N MET A 791 21.01 18.98 26.82
CA MET A 791 20.93 17.60 26.34
C MET A 791 21.36 16.58 27.41
N PHE A 792 22.43 16.85 28.16
CA PHE A 792 23.04 15.88 29.09
C PHE A 792 23.10 16.36 30.56
N PRO A 793 21.95 16.53 31.24
CA PRO A 793 21.93 16.91 32.66
C PRO A 793 22.57 15.85 33.56
N PRO A 794 23.28 16.24 34.64
CA PRO A 794 24.09 15.34 35.46
C PRO A 794 23.23 14.32 36.23
N LYS A 795 23.38 13.03 35.86
CA LYS A 795 22.59 11.92 36.44
C LYS A 795 22.96 11.62 37.90
N SER A 796 21.95 11.55 38.77
CA SER A 796 22.07 10.96 40.09
C SER A 796 22.21 9.43 40.00
N ARG A 797 23.11 8.84 40.80
CA ARG A 797 23.45 7.41 40.70
C ARG A 797 22.47 6.54 41.50
N ARG A 798 21.89 5.52 40.85
CA ARG A 798 21.36 4.30 41.48
C ARG A 798 21.81 3.08 40.68
N PRO A 799 22.24 1.97 41.31
CA PRO A 799 22.68 0.77 40.60
C PRO A 799 21.49 -0.11 40.17
N VAL A 800 21.62 -0.78 39.03
CA VAL A 800 20.71 -1.84 38.58
C VAL A 800 21.55 -3.04 38.13
N TRP A 801 21.41 -4.16 38.85
CA TRP A 801 22.01 -5.45 38.52
C TRP A 801 20.94 -6.54 38.73
N LEU A 802 20.25 -6.96 37.66
CA LEU A 802 19.62 -8.29 37.47
C LEU A 802 18.91 -8.32 36.09
N ALA A 803 19.58 -8.83 35.04
CA ALA A 803 18.97 -8.93 33.70
C ALA A 803 19.57 -9.96 32.73
N THR A 804 20.75 -10.54 33.01
CA THR A 804 21.63 -11.14 31.98
C THR A 804 21.94 -12.63 32.17
N ALA A 805 21.01 -13.40 32.77
CA ALA A 805 21.28 -14.79 33.20
C ALA A 805 20.50 -15.91 32.46
N VAL A 806 19.56 -15.59 31.57
CA VAL A 806 18.56 -16.59 31.08
C VAL A 806 18.82 -17.10 29.65
N SER A 807 19.44 -16.29 28.77
CA SER A 807 19.42 -16.55 27.31
C SER A 807 20.42 -17.58 26.76
N ALA A 808 21.27 -18.19 27.60
CA ALA A 808 22.48 -18.89 27.14
C ALA A 808 22.34 -20.40 26.87
N VAL A 809 21.23 -21.04 27.26
CA VAL A 809 21.16 -22.52 27.43
C VAL A 809 20.58 -23.28 26.23
N LEU A 810 19.86 -22.62 25.32
CA LEU A 810 18.96 -23.27 24.33
C LEU A 810 19.57 -23.55 22.93
N MET A 811 20.89 -23.42 22.73
CA MET A 811 21.49 -23.32 21.38
C MET A 811 22.35 -24.51 20.91
N ILE A 812 22.36 -25.66 21.59
CA ILE A 812 23.28 -26.78 21.25
C ILE A 812 22.59 -28.17 21.31
N ALA A 813 21.80 -28.52 20.29
CA ALA A 813 21.32 -29.91 20.06
C ALA A 813 20.67 -30.14 18.67
N GLY A 814 21.40 -29.97 17.56
CA GLY A 814 20.84 -30.27 16.23
C GLY A 814 21.88 -30.42 15.13
N GLY A 815 22.06 -31.64 14.60
CA GLY A 815 23.00 -31.87 13.48
C GLY A 815 23.48 -33.30 13.20
N ALA A 816 22.69 -34.36 13.41
CA ALA A 816 23.13 -35.73 13.06
C ALA A 816 22.00 -36.77 12.87
N LEU A 817 21.16 -36.65 11.81
CA LEU A 817 20.35 -37.80 11.34
C LEU A 817 19.76 -37.68 9.90
N TYR A 818 20.45 -36.99 8.99
CA TYR A 818 19.96 -36.60 7.64
C TYR A 818 19.70 -37.76 6.63
N TRP A 819 19.66 -39.04 7.03
CA TRP A 819 19.80 -40.15 6.07
C TRP A 819 18.99 -41.43 6.38
N SER A 820 17.73 -41.50 5.93
CA SER A 820 17.12 -42.71 5.34
C SER A 820 15.81 -42.43 4.60
N LEU A 821 15.57 -43.14 3.50
CA LEU A 821 14.60 -42.86 2.42
C LEU A 821 13.25 -43.61 2.49
N SER A 822 12.26 -43.00 1.82
CA SER A 822 11.05 -43.48 1.08
C SER A 822 10.40 -44.88 1.36
N ARG A 823 9.06 -45.16 1.37
CA ARG A 823 7.90 -44.81 0.45
C ARG A 823 6.46 -44.88 1.07
N PHE A 824 5.45 -44.38 0.32
CA PHE A 824 3.96 -44.42 0.47
C PHE A 824 3.36 -45.87 0.55
N GLY A 825 2.05 -46.20 0.76
CA GLY A 825 0.69 -45.55 0.79
C GLY A 825 -0.38 -46.54 1.39
N GLY A 826 -1.73 -46.50 1.29
CA GLY A 826 -2.79 -45.78 0.52
C GLY A 826 -4.22 -45.92 1.17
N SER A 827 -5.37 -46.00 0.43
CA SER A 827 -6.76 -45.87 1.01
C SER A 827 -7.96 -46.62 0.32
N THR A 828 -9.20 -46.48 0.86
CA THR A 828 -10.52 -47.14 0.48
C THR A 828 -11.78 -46.24 0.79
N GLY A 829 -13.06 -46.65 0.50
CA GLY A 829 -14.30 -45.99 1.08
C GLY A 829 -15.77 -46.26 0.54
N ASP A 830 -16.78 -46.08 1.42
CA ASP A 830 -18.05 -45.23 1.37
C ASP A 830 -19.56 -45.60 0.96
N PHE A 831 -20.55 -44.69 1.30
CA PHE A 831 -22.08 -44.77 1.41
C PHE A 831 -22.95 -43.57 0.76
N MET A 832 -24.33 -43.45 0.91
CA MET A 832 -25.34 -42.49 0.23
C MET A 832 -26.59 -41.97 1.11
N ARG A 833 -27.86 -41.47 0.81
CA ARG A 833 -28.82 -40.85 -0.23
C ARG A 833 -30.13 -40.26 0.48
N SER A 834 -31.18 -39.43 0.10
CA SER A 834 -31.61 -38.37 -0.91
C SER A 834 -32.91 -37.54 -0.46
N VAL A 835 -33.32 -36.34 -1.02
CA VAL A 835 -34.55 -35.47 -0.63
C VAL A 835 -35.16 -34.45 -1.72
N ASP A 836 -35.88 -33.32 -1.40
CA ASP A 836 -36.83 -32.47 -2.26
C ASP A 836 -36.73 -30.86 -2.24
N TRP A 837 -37.22 -30.07 -3.27
CA TRP A 837 -36.64 -28.74 -3.76
C TRP A 837 -37.53 -27.51 -4.27
N GLU A 838 -36.90 -26.39 -4.74
CA GLU A 838 -37.48 -25.05 -5.21
C GLU A 838 -36.68 -24.40 -6.40
N ALA A 839 -37.18 -23.42 -7.22
CA ALA A 839 -36.46 -22.85 -8.40
C ALA A 839 -36.63 -21.32 -8.78
N THR A 840 -35.86 -20.87 -9.80
CA THR A 840 -35.77 -19.52 -10.43
C THR A 840 -35.59 -19.62 -11.97
N ILE A 841 -35.80 -18.55 -12.76
CA ILE A 841 -35.58 -18.53 -14.25
C ILE A 841 -34.53 -17.46 -14.65
N GLU A 842 -33.64 -17.78 -15.61
CA GLU A 842 -32.47 -16.99 -16.04
C GLU A 842 -32.40 -16.73 -17.56
N ALA A 843 -31.68 -15.67 -17.96
CA ALA A 843 -31.44 -15.25 -19.34
C ALA A 843 -30.13 -15.83 -19.95
N PRO A 844 -29.97 -15.84 -21.28
CA PRO A 844 -28.77 -16.38 -21.94
C PRO A 844 -27.51 -15.52 -21.73
N PRO A 845 -26.31 -16.14 -21.79
CA PRO A 845 -25.04 -15.47 -21.51
C PRO A 845 -24.59 -14.53 -22.64
N THR A 846 -23.81 -13.53 -22.28
CA THR A 846 -23.27 -12.51 -23.20
C THR A 846 -21.77 -12.30 -22.99
N GLU A 847 -21.05 -11.97 -24.07
CA GLU A 847 -19.65 -11.57 -24.02
C GLU A 847 -19.45 -10.17 -24.62
N GLN A 848 -18.30 -9.55 -24.30
CA GLN A 848 -18.02 -8.15 -24.59
C GLN A 848 -16.71 -8.00 -25.35
N ALA A 849 -16.71 -7.18 -26.41
CA ALA A 849 -15.48 -6.70 -27.06
C ALA A 849 -15.19 -5.27 -26.62
N VAL A 850 -14.00 -5.07 -26.07
CA VAL A 850 -13.45 -3.78 -25.65
C VAL A 850 -12.32 -3.33 -26.58
N ALA A 851 -12.07 -2.02 -26.65
CA ALA A 851 -10.82 -1.52 -27.22
C ALA A 851 -9.62 -1.96 -26.36
N THR A 852 -8.51 -2.37 -27.00
CA THR A 852 -7.27 -2.77 -26.31
C THR A 852 -6.10 -1.81 -26.57
N VAL A 853 -6.20 -0.99 -27.61
CA VAL A 853 -5.31 0.15 -27.90
C VAL A 853 -6.16 1.42 -28.10
N PRO A 854 -5.66 2.62 -27.77
CA PRO A 854 -6.39 3.85 -28.03
C PRO A 854 -6.50 4.12 -29.54
N GLY A 855 -7.52 4.88 -29.97
CA GLY A 855 -7.61 5.28 -31.37
C GLY A 855 -8.91 5.98 -31.73
N VAL A 856 -9.03 6.32 -33.02
CA VAL A 856 -10.28 6.76 -33.64
C VAL A 856 -10.90 5.58 -34.36
N VAL A 857 -12.19 5.30 -34.15
CA VAL A 857 -12.95 4.26 -34.88
C VAL A 857 -13.08 4.67 -36.34
N ALA A 858 -12.37 3.98 -37.22
CA ALA A 858 -12.33 4.24 -38.66
C ALA A 858 -13.37 3.44 -39.46
N ALA A 859 -13.82 2.29 -38.93
CA ALA A 859 -14.90 1.49 -39.52
C ALA A 859 -15.66 0.70 -38.44
N VAL A 860 -16.95 0.43 -38.70
CA VAL A 860 -17.84 -0.40 -37.89
C VAL A 860 -18.63 -1.29 -38.86
N ASP A 861 -18.51 -2.61 -38.71
CA ASP A 861 -19.05 -3.62 -39.63
C ASP A 861 -20.19 -4.45 -39.00
N CYS A 862 -20.37 -4.36 -37.69
CA CYS A 862 -21.34 -5.16 -36.93
C CYS A 862 -22.44 -4.28 -36.31
N ASP A 863 -23.70 -4.63 -36.61
CA ASP A 863 -24.89 -3.92 -36.14
C ASP A 863 -25.75 -4.79 -35.21
N VAL A 864 -26.53 -4.14 -34.34
CA VAL A 864 -27.43 -4.81 -33.39
C VAL A 864 -28.43 -5.71 -34.13
N GLY A 865 -28.56 -6.95 -33.68
CA GLY A 865 -29.37 -8.00 -34.32
C GLY A 865 -28.66 -8.75 -35.46
N ARG A 866 -27.47 -8.33 -35.92
CA ARG A 866 -26.67 -9.07 -36.89
C ARG A 866 -25.99 -10.27 -36.22
N HIS A 867 -26.06 -11.44 -36.85
CA HIS A 867 -25.29 -12.62 -36.44
C HIS A 867 -23.86 -12.54 -37.02
N VAL A 868 -22.87 -12.96 -36.23
CA VAL A 868 -21.43 -12.90 -36.57
C VAL A 868 -20.71 -14.17 -36.14
N ASP A 869 -19.59 -14.48 -36.81
CA ASP A 869 -18.71 -15.61 -36.46
C ASP A 869 -17.63 -15.21 -35.45
N ALA A 870 -17.16 -16.17 -34.65
CA ALA A 870 -16.04 -15.95 -33.74
C ALA A 870 -14.76 -15.56 -34.52
N GLY A 871 -14.11 -14.47 -34.12
CA GLY A 871 -12.96 -13.89 -34.81
C GLY A 871 -13.29 -13.00 -36.01
N GLN A 872 -14.56 -12.86 -36.40
CA GLN A 872 -14.99 -11.89 -37.42
C GLN A 872 -14.68 -10.46 -36.97
N ALA A 873 -14.19 -9.61 -37.89
CA ALA A 873 -13.96 -8.19 -37.60
C ALA A 873 -15.30 -7.45 -37.48
N CYS A 874 -15.41 -6.60 -36.45
CA CYS A 874 -16.60 -5.80 -36.17
C CYS A 874 -16.34 -4.30 -36.10
N ALA A 875 -15.11 -3.87 -35.82
CA ALA A 875 -14.67 -2.50 -36.01
C ALA A 875 -13.16 -2.46 -36.30
N ALA A 876 -12.71 -1.36 -36.90
CA ALA A 876 -11.30 -1.06 -37.08
C ALA A 876 -10.99 0.35 -36.55
N LEU A 877 -9.88 0.48 -35.82
CA LEU A 877 -9.31 1.76 -35.42
C LEU A 877 -8.36 2.27 -36.52
N ASP A 878 -8.07 3.58 -36.54
CA ASP A 878 -7.09 4.14 -37.48
C ASP A 878 -5.71 3.47 -37.30
N ARG A 879 -5.30 2.74 -38.33
CA ARG A 879 -4.06 1.96 -38.36
C ARG A 879 -2.82 2.81 -38.60
N ARG A 880 -2.96 4.01 -39.19
CA ARG A 880 -1.84 4.82 -39.69
C ARG A 880 -0.80 5.17 -38.60
N PRO A 881 -1.17 5.52 -37.34
CA PRO A 881 -0.19 5.74 -36.27
C PRO A 881 0.61 4.48 -35.93
N TYR A 882 -0.07 3.32 -35.88
CA TYR A 882 0.53 2.03 -35.52
C TYR A 882 1.43 1.47 -36.65
N GLU A 883 1.05 1.68 -37.91
CA GLU A 883 1.90 1.34 -39.05
C GLU A 883 3.16 2.21 -39.13
N LEU A 884 3.07 3.48 -38.71
CA LEU A 884 4.23 4.36 -38.56
C LEU A 884 5.12 3.94 -37.37
N LEU A 885 4.51 3.57 -36.25
CA LEU A 885 5.23 3.05 -35.06
C LEU A 885 6.02 1.78 -35.41
N ALA A 886 5.39 0.81 -36.06
CA ALA A 886 6.04 -0.43 -36.51
C ALA A 886 7.21 -0.14 -37.45
N LYS A 887 7.03 0.71 -38.47
CA LYS A 887 8.12 1.11 -39.40
C LYS A 887 9.29 1.79 -38.69
N ARG A 888 9.03 2.62 -37.66
CA ARG A 888 10.08 3.24 -36.83
C ARG A 888 10.85 2.19 -36.02
N ALA A 889 10.16 1.21 -35.43
CA ALA A 889 10.80 0.12 -34.69
C ALA A 889 11.64 -0.81 -35.60
N GLU A 890 11.18 -1.07 -36.83
CA GLU A 890 11.96 -1.83 -37.84
C GLU A 890 13.24 -1.09 -38.23
N ALA A 891 13.19 0.23 -38.41
CA ALA A 891 14.35 1.06 -38.70
C ALA A 891 15.35 1.10 -37.53
N ALA A 892 14.87 1.30 -36.29
CA ALA A 892 15.72 1.26 -35.09
C ALA A 892 16.42 -0.10 -34.91
N LEU A 893 15.71 -1.21 -35.17
CA LEU A 893 16.32 -2.56 -35.13
C LEU A 893 17.38 -2.76 -36.22
N ALA A 894 17.17 -2.22 -37.42
CA ALA A 894 18.18 -2.26 -38.48
C ALA A 894 19.44 -1.48 -38.09
N GLU A 895 19.29 -0.30 -37.48
CA GLU A 895 20.41 0.51 -37.01
C GLU A 895 21.16 -0.16 -35.84
N ALA A 896 20.46 -0.67 -34.83
CA ALA A 896 21.07 -1.37 -33.70
C ALA A 896 21.92 -2.56 -34.17
N ARG A 897 21.42 -3.35 -35.14
CA ARG A 897 22.15 -4.47 -35.75
C ARG A 897 23.39 -4.02 -36.52
N LEU A 898 23.34 -2.87 -37.19
CA LEU A 898 24.49 -2.31 -37.89
C LEU A 898 25.58 -1.86 -36.91
N ARG A 899 25.20 -1.15 -35.83
CA ARG A 899 26.09 -0.73 -34.74
C ARG A 899 26.74 -1.94 -34.03
N LEU A 900 26.00 -3.03 -33.82
CA LEU A 900 26.55 -4.29 -33.32
C LEU A 900 27.56 -4.92 -34.29
N GLY A 901 27.27 -4.89 -35.60
CA GLY A 901 28.20 -5.34 -36.63
C GLY A 901 29.50 -4.54 -36.69
N GLU A 902 29.49 -3.28 -36.26
CA GLU A 902 30.70 -2.46 -36.07
C GLU A 902 31.46 -2.83 -34.78
N ALA A 903 30.76 -2.95 -33.65
CA ALA A 903 31.36 -3.33 -32.38
C ALA A 903 32.06 -4.70 -32.46
N ARG A 904 31.43 -5.71 -33.07
CA ARG A 904 32.04 -7.04 -33.27
C ARG A 904 33.32 -6.98 -34.12
N ARG A 905 33.36 -6.16 -35.18
CA ARG A 905 34.58 -5.94 -36.00
C ARG A 905 35.70 -5.25 -35.20
N GLN A 906 35.36 -4.29 -34.34
CA GLN A 906 36.33 -3.66 -33.44
C GLN A 906 36.86 -4.63 -32.38
N LEU A 907 36.01 -5.53 -31.85
CA LEU A 907 36.40 -6.61 -30.94
C LEU A 907 37.36 -7.61 -31.60
N GLU A 908 37.09 -8.05 -32.84
CA GLU A 908 38.00 -8.92 -33.59
C GLU A 908 39.37 -8.27 -33.81
N HIS A 909 39.40 -7.00 -34.23
CA HIS A 909 40.65 -6.25 -34.38
C HIS A 909 41.41 -6.10 -33.05
N SER A 910 40.70 -5.89 -31.93
CA SER A 910 41.29 -5.80 -30.59
C SER A 910 41.86 -7.15 -30.12
N ARG A 911 41.16 -8.27 -30.40
CA ARG A 911 41.64 -9.64 -30.13
C ARG A 911 42.91 -9.95 -30.91
N ALA A 912 42.99 -9.57 -32.19
CA ALA A 912 44.18 -9.74 -33.01
C ALA A 912 45.38 -8.95 -32.44
N GLY A 913 45.17 -7.69 -32.05
CA GLY A 913 46.20 -6.86 -31.43
C GLY A 913 46.74 -7.44 -30.11
N ALA A 914 45.86 -7.94 -29.24
CA ALA A 914 46.21 -8.52 -27.94
C ALA A 914 47.11 -9.77 -28.03
N SER A 915 47.13 -10.47 -29.18
CA SER A 915 48.02 -11.62 -29.41
C SER A 915 49.52 -11.23 -29.44
N THR A 916 49.84 -9.96 -29.74
CA THR A 916 51.24 -9.52 -29.84
C THR A 916 51.88 -9.27 -28.47
N LYS A 917 52.81 -10.17 -28.09
CA LYS A 917 53.48 -10.31 -26.76
C LYS A 917 54.19 -9.09 -26.13
N LYS A 918 54.09 -7.86 -26.68
CA LYS A 918 54.94 -6.71 -26.28
C LYS A 918 54.24 -5.57 -25.52
N SER A 919 52.92 -5.62 -25.25
CA SER A 919 52.20 -4.49 -24.61
C SER A 919 50.95 -4.89 -23.79
N GLY A 920 51.09 -5.89 -22.90
CA GLY A 920 49.97 -6.51 -22.14
C GLY A 920 48.90 -5.54 -21.62
N GLY A 921 49.21 -4.76 -20.58
CA GLY A 921 48.21 -4.00 -19.83
C GLY A 921 47.45 -2.88 -20.57
N ILE A 922 47.86 -2.50 -21.79
CA ILE A 922 47.12 -1.54 -22.62
C ILE A 922 46.30 -2.27 -23.70
N ALA A 923 46.81 -3.38 -24.25
CA ALA A 923 46.07 -4.20 -25.20
C ALA A 923 44.90 -4.93 -24.52
N GLU A 924 45.11 -5.42 -23.30
CA GLU A 924 44.11 -6.10 -22.47
C GLU A 924 42.93 -5.16 -22.14
N LYS A 925 43.18 -3.99 -21.54
CA LYS A 925 42.14 -2.97 -21.29
C LYS A 925 41.38 -2.53 -22.54
N ARG A 926 42.02 -2.51 -23.72
CA ARG A 926 41.33 -2.22 -25.00
C ARG A 926 40.44 -3.37 -25.46
N LEU A 927 40.89 -4.60 -25.26
CA LEU A 927 40.10 -5.80 -25.50
C LEU A 927 38.88 -5.87 -24.56
N ASP A 928 39.05 -5.63 -23.26
CA ASP A 928 37.96 -5.60 -22.28
C ASP A 928 36.91 -4.54 -22.63
N ALA A 929 37.36 -3.31 -22.93
CA ALA A 929 36.47 -2.25 -23.36
C ALA A 929 35.78 -2.55 -24.71
N ALA A 930 36.38 -3.36 -25.59
CA ALA A 930 35.74 -3.81 -26.83
C ALA A 930 34.74 -4.97 -26.58
N GLN A 931 34.99 -5.84 -25.59
CA GLN A 931 34.05 -6.86 -25.15
C GLN A 931 32.81 -6.23 -24.53
N GLN A 932 32.98 -5.31 -23.56
CA GLN A 932 31.87 -4.60 -22.92
C GLN A 932 31.00 -3.88 -23.96
N ARG A 933 31.60 -3.04 -24.83
CA ARG A 933 30.87 -2.36 -25.91
C ARG A 933 30.23 -3.29 -26.93
N THR A 934 30.63 -4.56 -27.02
CA THR A 934 29.92 -5.54 -27.84
C THR A 934 28.69 -6.06 -27.10
N ALA A 935 28.81 -6.39 -25.80
CA ALA A 935 27.67 -6.79 -24.97
C ALA A 935 26.61 -5.68 -24.86
N ASP A 936 27.02 -4.42 -24.66
CA ASP A 936 26.13 -3.26 -24.62
C ASP A 936 25.31 -3.14 -25.93
N ARG A 937 25.95 -3.37 -27.08
CA ARG A 937 25.31 -3.35 -28.41
C ARG A 937 24.49 -4.60 -28.72
N GLU A 938 24.66 -5.69 -27.98
CA GLU A 938 23.78 -6.87 -28.06
C GLU A 938 22.47 -6.60 -27.30
N ALA A 939 22.55 -5.96 -26.12
CA ALA A 939 21.38 -5.49 -25.39
C ALA A 939 20.55 -4.44 -26.18
N ASP A 940 21.20 -3.49 -26.86
CA ASP A 940 20.53 -2.54 -27.78
C ASP A 940 19.66 -3.24 -28.85
N VAL A 941 20.12 -4.39 -29.36
CA VAL A 941 19.40 -5.18 -30.38
C VAL A 941 18.23 -5.96 -29.79
N GLU A 942 18.34 -6.46 -28.55
CA GLU A 942 17.23 -7.13 -27.86
C GLU A 942 16.13 -6.14 -27.48
N LEU A 943 16.49 -4.94 -27.02
CA LEU A 943 15.55 -3.84 -26.74
C LEU A 943 14.79 -3.42 -28.00
N ALA A 944 15.49 -3.24 -29.13
CA ALA A 944 14.85 -2.91 -30.40
C ALA A 944 13.96 -4.06 -30.94
N LEU A 945 14.30 -5.32 -30.67
CA LEU A 945 13.45 -6.48 -30.97
C LEU A 945 12.17 -6.49 -30.12
N ALA A 946 12.25 -6.13 -28.83
CA ALA A 946 11.09 -6.05 -27.95
C ALA A 946 10.13 -4.92 -28.38
N ALA A 947 10.67 -3.73 -28.68
CA ALA A 947 9.90 -2.60 -29.21
C ALA A 947 9.16 -2.95 -30.52
N LEU A 948 9.80 -3.70 -31.42
CA LEU A 948 9.18 -4.15 -32.66
C LEU A 948 8.04 -5.17 -32.45
N ARG A 949 8.12 -6.04 -31.44
CA ARG A 949 7.02 -6.94 -31.10
C ARG A 949 5.81 -6.14 -30.62
N SER A 950 5.99 -5.31 -29.59
CA SER A 950 4.95 -4.42 -29.06
C SER A 950 4.29 -3.56 -30.16
N ALA A 951 5.07 -2.95 -31.05
CA ALA A 951 4.53 -2.15 -32.14
C ALA A 951 3.68 -2.96 -33.15
N ARG A 952 3.99 -4.25 -33.37
CA ARG A 952 3.22 -5.15 -34.24
C ARG A 952 1.98 -5.71 -33.54
N ASP A 953 2.08 -6.03 -32.26
CA ASP A 953 0.96 -6.52 -31.45
C ASP A 953 -0.11 -5.41 -31.30
N ASN A 954 0.31 -4.17 -31.04
CA ASN A 954 -0.56 -2.99 -31.05
C ASN A 954 -1.19 -2.73 -32.43
N LEU A 955 -0.45 -2.95 -33.53
CA LEU A 955 -0.99 -2.85 -34.89
C LEU A 955 -2.02 -3.95 -35.20
N ALA A 956 -1.88 -5.15 -34.64
CA ALA A 956 -2.89 -6.20 -34.74
C ALA A 956 -4.14 -5.87 -33.92
N ALA A 957 -3.97 -5.29 -32.72
CA ALA A 957 -5.03 -4.88 -31.81
C ALA A 957 -5.97 -3.78 -32.38
N THR A 958 -5.57 -3.04 -33.42
CA THR A 958 -6.43 -2.08 -34.13
C THR A 958 -7.67 -2.70 -34.80
N THR A 959 -7.75 -4.03 -34.97
CA THR A 959 -8.94 -4.71 -35.50
C THR A 959 -9.72 -5.40 -34.40
N ILE A 960 -10.86 -4.80 -34.02
CA ILE A 960 -11.79 -5.33 -33.02
C ILE A 960 -12.56 -6.50 -33.64
N ARG A 961 -12.57 -7.65 -32.93
CA ARG A 961 -13.17 -8.90 -33.40
C ARG A 961 -14.22 -9.41 -32.42
N ALA A 962 -15.24 -10.10 -32.92
CA ALA A 962 -16.19 -10.81 -32.09
C ALA A 962 -15.47 -11.96 -31.34
N PRO A 963 -15.60 -12.06 -30.00
CA PRO A 963 -14.94 -13.13 -29.23
C PRO A 963 -15.67 -14.48 -29.38
N ILE A 964 -16.99 -14.43 -29.59
CA ILE A 964 -17.87 -15.59 -29.78
C ILE A 964 -18.68 -15.46 -31.07
N ALA A 965 -19.21 -16.58 -31.56
CA ALA A 965 -20.24 -16.57 -32.59
C ALA A 965 -21.61 -16.32 -31.95
N GLY A 966 -22.45 -15.51 -32.60
CA GLY A 966 -23.77 -15.14 -32.06
C GLY A 966 -24.30 -13.81 -32.60
N ALA A 967 -25.35 -13.28 -31.98
CA ALA A 967 -25.98 -12.02 -32.38
C ALA A 967 -25.40 -10.82 -31.60
N VAL A 968 -25.19 -9.68 -32.26
CA VAL A 968 -24.86 -8.42 -31.57
C VAL A 968 -26.08 -7.96 -30.76
N ILE A 969 -25.97 -7.92 -29.44
CA ILE A 969 -27.02 -7.41 -28.53
C ILE A 969 -26.94 -5.88 -28.39
N ALA A 970 -25.72 -5.33 -28.33
CA ALA A 970 -25.50 -3.90 -28.18
C ALA A 970 -24.23 -3.46 -28.94
N ARG A 971 -24.24 -2.23 -29.44
CA ARG A 971 -23.16 -1.57 -30.18
C ARG A 971 -22.97 -0.18 -29.55
N ASP A 972 -21.79 0.08 -29.01
CA ASP A 972 -21.41 1.32 -28.30
C ASP A 972 -20.16 1.96 -28.95
N ALA A 973 -20.07 1.79 -30.28
CA ALA A 973 -19.00 2.29 -31.13
C ALA A 973 -19.60 2.97 -32.36
N GLU A 974 -19.25 4.23 -32.58
CA GLU A 974 -19.65 5.01 -33.75
C GLU A 974 -18.43 5.42 -34.57
N MET A 975 -18.61 5.68 -35.87
CA MET A 975 -17.49 6.09 -36.73
C MET A 975 -17.02 7.50 -36.35
N GLY A 976 -15.72 7.66 -36.09
CA GLY A 976 -15.13 8.90 -35.56
C GLY A 976 -15.00 8.96 -34.04
N ASP A 977 -15.52 7.96 -33.30
CA ASP A 977 -15.33 7.88 -31.85
C ASP A 977 -13.85 7.81 -31.48
N HIS A 978 -13.43 8.63 -30.51
CA HIS A 978 -12.21 8.39 -29.75
C HIS A 978 -12.48 7.30 -28.70
N VAL A 979 -11.66 6.24 -28.72
CA VAL A 979 -11.75 5.13 -27.78
C VAL A 979 -10.43 4.97 -27.03
N ASN A 980 -10.53 4.67 -25.74
CA ASN A 980 -9.39 4.33 -24.87
C ASN A 980 -9.42 2.82 -24.56
N PRO A 981 -8.29 2.20 -24.21
CA PRO A 981 -8.25 0.82 -23.74
C PRO A 981 -9.27 0.58 -22.62
N GLY A 982 -10.01 -0.52 -22.70
CA GLY A 982 -11.10 -0.87 -21.78
C GLY A 982 -12.48 -0.31 -22.15
N ARG A 983 -12.61 0.66 -23.09
CA ARG A 983 -13.95 1.09 -23.55
C ARG A 983 -14.66 -0.08 -24.23
N LEU A 984 -15.88 -0.38 -23.77
CA LEU A 984 -16.80 -1.33 -24.38
C LEU A 984 -17.22 -0.82 -25.77
N LEU A 985 -17.24 -1.71 -26.77
CA LEU A 985 -17.63 -1.37 -28.14
C LEU A 985 -18.79 -2.25 -28.64
N PHE A 986 -18.82 -3.52 -28.23
CA PHE A 986 -19.88 -4.47 -28.63
C PHE A 986 -20.21 -5.43 -27.49
N THR A 987 -21.49 -5.79 -27.35
CA THR A 987 -21.94 -6.95 -26.57
C THR A 987 -22.55 -7.97 -27.52
N PHE A 988 -22.12 -9.22 -27.44
CA PHE A 988 -22.59 -10.34 -28.24
C PHE A 988 -23.37 -11.32 -27.34
N GLY A 989 -24.49 -11.83 -27.84
CA GLY A 989 -25.25 -12.91 -27.22
C GLY A 989 -25.10 -14.19 -28.00
N ALA A 990 -24.86 -15.30 -27.30
CA ALA A 990 -24.98 -16.62 -27.90
C ALA A 990 -26.42 -16.86 -28.38
N ASP A 991 -26.60 -17.46 -29.55
CA ASP A 991 -27.92 -17.75 -30.12
C ASP A 991 -28.54 -18.98 -29.42
N VAL A 992 -29.35 -18.71 -28.40
CA VAL A 992 -29.82 -19.70 -27.42
C VAL A 992 -31.35 -19.70 -27.40
N GLN A 993 -31.97 -20.60 -28.18
CA GLN A 993 -33.43 -20.84 -28.25
C GLN A 993 -34.03 -21.52 -27.00
N ASP A 994 -33.41 -21.31 -25.83
CA ASP A 994 -33.34 -22.32 -24.78
C ASP A 994 -33.40 -21.65 -23.40
N VAL A 995 -34.59 -21.59 -22.81
CA VAL A 995 -34.85 -20.89 -21.54
C VAL A 995 -34.30 -21.71 -20.37
N LYS A 996 -33.49 -21.07 -19.51
CA LYS A 996 -32.86 -21.70 -18.34
C LYS A 996 -33.70 -21.52 -17.08
N ILE A 997 -33.97 -22.62 -16.38
CA ILE A 997 -34.70 -22.68 -15.11
C ILE A 997 -33.77 -23.32 -14.08
N VAL A 998 -33.33 -22.55 -13.08
CA VAL A 998 -32.35 -22.95 -12.08
C VAL A 998 -33.04 -23.38 -10.79
N ALA A 999 -32.97 -24.68 -10.48
CA ALA A 999 -33.57 -25.27 -9.28
C ALA A 999 -32.55 -25.46 -8.15
N GLN A 1000 -32.85 -24.90 -6.97
CA GLN A 1000 -32.09 -25.11 -5.74
C GLN A 1000 -32.31 -26.53 -5.21
N VAL A 1001 -31.41 -27.46 -5.55
CA VAL A 1001 -31.46 -28.88 -5.21
C VAL A 1001 -30.35 -29.23 -4.21
N SER A 1002 -30.60 -29.88 -3.06
CA SER A 1002 -29.46 -30.24 -2.18
C SER A 1002 -28.60 -31.37 -2.75
N ASN A 1003 -27.37 -31.43 -2.24
CA ASN A 1003 -26.37 -32.48 -2.48
C ASN A 1003 -26.94 -33.90 -2.48
N ARG A 1004 -27.94 -34.20 -1.65
CA ARG A 1004 -28.45 -35.58 -1.51
C ARG A 1004 -29.38 -36.00 -2.65
N ALA A 1005 -30.00 -35.06 -3.35
CA ALA A 1005 -30.95 -35.33 -4.42
C ALA A 1005 -30.41 -35.02 -5.81
N ILE A 1006 -29.37 -34.19 -5.91
CA ILE A 1006 -28.66 -33.94 -7.16
C ILE A 1006 -28.12 -35.25 -7.75
N GLU A 1007 -27.82 -36.24 -6.91
CA GLU A 1007 -27.48 -37.63 -7.30
C GLU A 1007 -28.56 -38.37 -8.12
N GLN A 1008 -29.79 -37.87 -8.18
CA GLN A 1008 -30.89 -38.45 -8.95
C GLN A 1008 -30.98 -37.90 -10.38
N PHE A 1009 -30.28 -36.80 -10.68
CA PHE A 1009 -30.32 -36.08 -11.94
C PHE A 1009 -28.91 -35.95 -12.53
N ARG A 1010 -28.75 -36.18 -13.83
CA ARG A 1010 -27.50 -35.94 -14.56
C ARG A 1010 -27.72 -34.91 -15.64
N VAL A 1011 -26.66 -34.19 -16.01
CA VAL A 1011 -26.66 -33.39 -17.23
C VAL A 1011 -27.00 -34.31 -18.41
N GLY A 1012 -28.01 -33.93 -19.19
CA GLY A 1012 -28.62 -34.74 -20.25
C GLY A 1012 -29.92 -35.46 -19.86
N ASP A 1013 -30.32 -35.50 -18.58
CA ASP A 1013 -31.60 -36.08 -18.19
C ASP A 1013 -32.78 -35.22 -18.63
N ARG A 1014 -33.76 -35.83 -19.31
CA ARG A 1014 -35.10 -35.24 -19.43
C ARG A 1014 -35.79 -35.27 -18.08
N VAL A 1015 -36.36 -34.14 -17.71
CA VAL A 1015 -37.15 -33.96 -16.50
C VAL A 1015 -38.48 -33.32 -16.85
N SER A 1016 -39.53 -33.78 -16.20
CA SER A 1016 -40.83 -33.11 -16.22
C SER A 1016 -41.02 -32.34 -14.92
N PHE A 1017 -41.59 -31.15 -15.01
CA PHE A 1017 -41.84 -30.29 -13.86
C PHE A 1017 -43.16 -29.52 -14.06
N VAL A 1018 -43.74 -29.09 -12.93
CA VAL A 1018 -44.96 -28.27 -12.91
C VAL A 1018 -44.61 -26.94 -12.26
N LEU A 1019 -44.96 -25.83 -12.92
CA LEU A 1019 -44.86 -24.48 -12.36
C LEU A 1019 -46.13 -24.18 -11.54
N ASP A 1020 -45.94 -23.78 -10.29
CA ASP A 1020 -47.01 -23.48 -9.31
C ASP A 1020 -47.89 -22.26 -9.69
N THR A 1021 -47.63 -21.62 -10.84
CA THR A 1021 -48.31 -20.40 -11.33
C THR A 1021 -49.47 -20.65 -12.28
N ASP A 1022 -49.54 -21.82 -12.95
CA ASP A 1022 -50.61 -22.16 -13.93
C ASP A 1022 -51.27 -23.55 -13.69
N GLY A 1023 -50.74 -24.33 -12.75
CA GLY A 1023 -51.44 -25.44 -12.09
C GLY A 1023 -51.85 -26.69 -12.92
N LYS A 1024 -51.77 -26.69 -14.26
CA LYS A 1024 -52.27 -27.81 -15.09
C LYS A 1024 -51.36 -28.34 -16.20
N ASN A 1025 -50.29 -27.65 -16.58
CA ASN A 1025 -49.34 -28.16 -17.58
C ASN A 1025 -48.08 -28.74 -16.88
N ARG A 1026 -47.76 -30.01 -17.17
CA ARG A 1026 -46.37 -30.52 -17.03
C ARG A 1026 -45.58 -29.97 -18.21
N LEU A 1027 -44.49 -29.28 -17.92
CA LEU A 1027 -43.50 -28.87 -18.91
C LEU A 1027 -42.34 -29.85 -18.88
N HIS A 1028 -41.71 -30.04 -20.03
CA HIS A 1028 -40.51 -30.86 -20.18
C HIS A 1028 -39.29 -29.99 -20.44
N GLY A 1029 -38.16 -30.42 -19.89
CA GLY A 1029 -36.86 -29.80 -20.11
C GLY A 1029 -35.74 -30.82 -19.94
N THR A 1030 -34.52 -30.40 -20.26
CA THR A 1030 -33.31 -31.22 -20.08
C THR A 1030 -32.42 -30.56 -19.06
N VAL A 1031 -31.92 -31.29 -18.07
CA VAL A 1031 -30.90 -30.78 -17.15
C VAL A 1031 -29.63 -30.50 -17.93
N THR A 1032 -29.20 -29.24 -18.03
CA THR A 1032 -28.03 -28.81 -18.82
C THR A 1032 -26.82 -28.46 -17.97
N GLN A 1033 -27.02 -28.03 -16.72
CA GLN A 1033 -25.92 -27.70 -15.82
C GLN A 1033 -26.29 -28.00 -14.36
N ILE A 1034 -25.28 -28.35 -13.58
CA ILE A 1034 -25.39 -28.61 -12.14
C ILE A 1034 -24.19 -27.89 -11.49
N SER A 1035 -24.45 -26.79 -10.78
CA SER A 1035 -23.43 -25.98 -10.10
C SER A 1035 -23.64 -26.02 -8.58
N LEU A 1036 -22.59 -25.75 -7.79
CA LEU A 1036 -22.71 -25.59 -6.34
C LEU A 1036 -23.00 -24.11 -6.03
N ARG A 1037 -24.02 -23.80 -5.21
CA ARG A 1037 -24.38 -22.41 -4.90
C ARG A 1037 -23.30 -21.76 -4.01
N PRO A 1038 -22.67 -20.63 -4.41
CA PRO A 1038 -21.60 -20.00 -3.63
C PRO A 1038 -22.00 -19.64 -2.19
N GLU A 1039 -23.20 -19.08 -2.02
CA GLU A 1039 -23.75 -18.63 -0.73
C GLU A 1039 -24.22 -19.77 0.19
N SER A 1040 -24.26 -21.02 -0.29
CA SER A 1040 -24.78 -22.16 0.47
C SER A 1040 -24.25 -23.49 -0.08
N PRO A 1041 -23.03 -23.93 0.31
CA PRO A 1041 -22.36 -25.12 -0.23
C PRO A 1041 -22.99 -26.49 0.16
N ALA A 1042 -24.26 -26.50 0.58
CA ALA A 1042 -25.10 -27.69 0.71
C ALA A 1042 -26.25 -27.73 -0.32
N LYS A 1043 -26.46 -26.63 -1.06
CA LYS A 1043 -27.39 -26.50 -2.18
C LYS A 1043 -26.61 -26.42 -3.49
N TYR A 1044 -27.13 -27.11 -4.48
CA TYR A 1044 -26.77 -27.03 -5.89
C TYR A 1044 -27.83 -26.25 -6.64
N ASP A 1045 -27.44 -25.68 -7.76
CA ASP A 1045 -28.29 -25.02 -8.72
C ASP A 1045 -28.34 -25.91 -9.97
N LEU A 1046 -29.46 -26.63 -10.10
CA LEU A 1046 -29.78 -27.56 -11.19
C LEU A 1046 -30.46 -26.76 -12.31
N THR A 1047 -29.69 -26.36 -13.32
CA THR A 1047 -30.19 -25.68 -14.51
C THR A 1047 -30.87 -26.69 -15.43
N ILE A 1048 -32.18 -26.51 -15.62
CA ILE A 1048 -33.00 -27.18 -16.63
C ILE A 1048 -33.18 -26.21 -17.80
N THR A 1049 -32.95 -26.67 -19.01
CA THR A 1049 -33.22 -25.91 -20.24
C THR A 1049 -34.48 -26.44 -20.92
N THR A 1050 -35.36 -25.55 -21.37
CA THR A 1050 -36.57 -25.89 -22.13
C THR A 1050 -36.84 -24.96 -23.30
N LYS A 1051 -37.45 -25.51 -24.35
CA LYS A 1051 -37.98 -24.79 -25.52
C LYS A 1051 -39.50 -24.57 -25.47
N GLU A 1052 -40.15 -25.03 -24.40
CA GLU A 1052 -41.61 -24.94 -24.20
C GLU A 1052 -42.03 -23.61 -23.55
N LEU A 1053 -41.07 -22.74 -23.21
CA LEU A 1053 -41.28 -21.41 -22.65
C LEU A 1053 -40.79 -20.33 -23.64
N ALA A 1054 -41.64 -19.37 -23.97
CA ALA A 1054 -41.27 -18.24 -24.83
C ALA A 1054 -40.55 -17.14 -24.02
N PRO A 1055 -39.35 -16.67 -24.43
CA PRO A 1055 -38.61 -15.65 -23.69
C PRO A 1055 -39.31 -14.30 -23.76
N THR A 1056 -39.86 -13.84 -22.63
CA THR A 1056 -40.59 -12.57 -22.51
C THR A 1056 -40.19 -11.85 -21.21
N LYS A 1057 -40.32 -10.51 -21.16
CA LYS A 1057 -39.98 -9.74 -19.94
C LYS A 1057 -40.82 -10.13 -18.71
N SER A 1058 -41.95 -10.81 -18.89
CA SER A 1058 -42.83 -11.31 -17.82
C SER A 1058 -42.46 -12.70 -17.28
N SER A 1059 -41.56 -13.45 -17.92
CA SER A 1059 -41.23 -14.83 -17.52
C SER A 1059 -40.04 -14.97 -16.56
N ALA A 1060 -39.56 -13.87 -15.95
CA ALA A 1060 -38.45 -13.89 -15.00
C ALA A 1060 -38.96 -13.82 -13.54
N GLY A 1061 -38.65 -14.83 -12.72
CA GLY A 1061 -39.09 -14.91 -11.32
C GLY A 1061 -38.66 -16.18 -10.59
N ARG A 1062 -39.07 -16.30 -9.32
CA ARG A 1062 -38.93 -17.52 -8.49
C ARG A 1062 -40.23 -18.32 -8.51
N VAL A 1063 -40.14 -19.64 -8.69
CA VAL A 1063 -41.29 -20.54 -8.79
C VAL A 1063 -41.00 -21.85 -8.05
N LYS A 1064 -41.99 -22.40 -7.35
CA LYS A 1064 -41.90 -23.76 -6.80
C LYS A 1064 -42.12 -24.77 -7.92
N ILE A 1065 -41.27 -25.80 -7.97
CA ILE A 1065 -41.41 -26.90 -8.92
C ILE A 1065 -41.19 -28.23 -8.22
N ARG A 1066 -42.02 -29.22 -8.56
CA ARG A 1066 -41.75 -30.63 -8.28
C ARG A 1066 -41.15 -31.23 -9.54
N ILE A 1067 -39.88 -31.65 -9.46
CA ILE A 1067 -39.15 -32.23 -10.59
C ILE A 1067 -39.27 -33.75 -10.49
N ALA A 1068 -39.77 -34.38 -11.54
CA ALA A 1068 -39.80 -35.84 -11.68
C ALA A 1068 -39.06 -36.27 -12.96
N ARG A 1069 -38.13 -37.21 -12.81
CA ARG A 1069 -37.48 -37.87 -13.95
C ARG A 1069 -38.48 -38.87 -14.55
N ASP A 1070 -38.81 -38.72 -15.83
CA ASP A 1070 -39.79 -39.59 -16.48
C ASP A 1070 -39.29 -41.05 -16.50
N GLY A 1071 -40.14 -41.98 -16.05
CA GLY A 1071 -39.84 -43.41 -15.96
C GLY A 1071 -39.61 -43.98 -14.55
N ALA A 1072 -39.63 -43.15 -13.49
CA ALA A 1072 -39.45 -43.59 -12.10
C ALA A 1072 -40.79 -43.82 -11.37
N ASP A 1073 -41.60 -44.77 -11.84
CA ASP A 1073 -42.89 -45.13 -11.22
C ASP A 1073 -43.10 -46.66 -11.27
N ARG A 1074 -42.40 -47.38 -10.36
CA ARG A 1074 -42.52 -48.83 -10.08
C ARG A 1074 -41.80 -49.22 -8.78
#